data_AF-A0AAV0MCI9-F1
#
_entry.id   AF-A0AAV0MCI9-F1
#
_cell.length_a   1.000
_cell.length_b   1.000
_cell.length_c   1.000
_cell.angle_alpha   90.00
_cell.angle_beta   90.00
_cell.angle_gamma   90.00
#
_symmetry.space_group_name_H-M   'P 1'
#
loop_
_entity.id
_entity.type
_entity.pdbx_description
1 polymer ?
#
loop_
_entity_poly.entity_id
_entity_poly.type
_entity_poly.pdbx_seq_one_letter_code
_entity_poly.pdbx_strand_id
1 'polypeptide(L)'
;MSLSAKRTVQKFVHGNISNEVAEKLGVCSLRRILLAESADSMNLSLSGAAEAFGQHEALTTRLKHILEMYADGPGILFELVQNAEDAGASEVIFLLDKTQYGTSSVLSPEMADWQGPALYCFNDSVFSPQDLYAISRIGQESKLEKPFAIGRFGLGFNCVYHFTDIPAFVSGENIVMFDPHANNLPGISPSHPGLRIKFVGRNILEQFPDQFSPFLHFGCDLQHPFPGTLFRFPLRSSNVALRSQIKKEAYVIEDVMSLFASFSGVVSDALLFLRHVKKISVFVKDGNGSEMQLLHHVRRNSVSEPEMVNAVDDIFSLIDRNRFSGLDKDQTVKMLSKSIDKDFLHKCQKIVVAEQNPSGSLLHCWIMGECLGAGRGRKFSGGESHKSIPWACVAAYIHSVNVDGEYDASDMSCHFTPDLFKVSNASVQSRENFEGRAFCFLPLPISTGLPAHINSYFELSSNRRDIWFGNDMAGGGKKRSDWNIYVLDNVAAPAYGHLLEKIAIEIGPCDLFFSYWPTAAVLEPWASMARKLYLFLSESGLRVLYTKARGGQWISSKQALFPDFSFHRIRDLVEALSDAGLPLVTASKLLVEQFMEACSSLNLLTPQLLRTLLIRRKRGFKNRNAVVVTLEYCLVDLNPTQPENLYGLALLPLADGSHASFEKNGTGERVYVTWGNECGLLKDSLTHVLVDVELPESVKQKLCSIAESEKSNVSLLSCHLLEKLFLKLLPAEWQLSKRVTWAPGQQGQPTLEWMRLLWNYLKSSCDDLSIFSKWPILPVQDNSLLRLVPNSNVIEDNGWSENMRSLLVKVGCLFLRNDLPLEHPQLGNFVQPPTASGILKAFLAAAGKAEDVEGIFADASAGELHELRSFVLQSKWFMEEQMDDSLIELIKQLPMFESYKSRKLVSLTKPTKWLKPKGVREDLLDDDFVRAESEREGIILRRYLEIREPSRVEFYKGYVLNRMPEFLSQQGAVLTILQDVKLLITDDVSIRSALSETPFVLAGNGSWQQPSRYILYMITSVFFLYCRSWFHFCEWK
;
A
#
# COMPACT_ATOMS: atom_id res chain seq x y z
N MET A 1 -68.31 -50.91 -42.91
CA MET A 1 -68.48 -51.82 -44.06
C MET A 1 -67.08 -52.20 -44.55
N SER A 2 -66.78 -53.50 -44.62
CA SER A 2 -65.49 -54.02 -45.10
C SER A 2 -65.38 -53.95 -46.61
N LEU A 3 -64.27 -53.44 -47.15
CA LEU A 3 -63.91 -53.60 -48.55
C LEU A 3 -62.65 -54.45 -48.67
N SER A 4 -62.83 -55.61 -49.28
CA SER A 4 -61.81 -56.60 -49.65
C SER A 4 -60.86 -56.06 -50.72
N ALA A 5 -59.55 -56.18 -50.50
CA ALA A 5 -58.54 -55.91 -51.52
C ALA A 5 -58.53 -57.02 -52.58
N LYS A 6 -58.96 -56.70 -53.81
CA LYS A 6 -58.70 -57.53 -55.00
C LYS A 6 -57.26 -57.30 -55.45
N ARG A 7 -56.43 -58.35 -55.48
CA ARG A 7 -55.12 -58.34 -56.17
C ARG A 7 -55.34 -58.10 -57.67
N THR A 8 -54.92 -56.95 -58.16
CA THR A 8 -54.82 -56.64 -59.59
C THR A 8 -53.52 -57.21 -60.16
N VAL A 9 -53.61 -58.12 -61.14
CA VAL A 9 -52.44 -58.63 -61.88
C VAL A 9 -52.00 -57.57 -62.88
N GLN A 10 -50.82 -56.99 -62.67
CA GLN A 10 -50.24 -55.97 -63.54
C GLN A 10 -49.71 -56.63 -64.83
N LYS A 11 -49.98 -56.01 -66.00
CA LYS A 11 -49.50 -56.47 -67.31
C LYS A 11 -48.24 -55.70 -67.68
N PHE A 12 -47.14 -56.42 -67.91
CA PHE A 12 -45.86 -55.84 -68.30
C PHE A 12 -45.74 -55.65 -69.82
N VAL A 13 -44.96 -54.64 -70.22
CA VAL A 13 -44.60 -54.41 -71.63
C VAL A 13 -43.64 -55.52 -72.09
N HIS A 14 -43.81 -55.99 -73.33
CA HIS A 14 -42.94 -56.99 -73.92
C HIS A 14 -41.51 -56.45 -74.08
N GLY A 15 -40.48 -57.24 -73.74
CA GLY A 15 -39.07 -56.80 -73.66
C GLY A 15 -38.40 -56.35 -74.97
N ASN A 16 -39.13 -56.34 -76.09
CA ASN A 16 -38.65 -55.83 -77.38
C ASN A 16 -39.08 -54.36 -77.63
N ILE A 17 -39.90 -53.79 -76.74
CA ILE A 17 -40.32 -52.39 -76.81
C ILE A 17 -39.41 -51.60 -75.87
N SER A 18 -38.72 -50.58 -76.40
CA SER A 18 -37.85 -49.73 -75.59
C SER A 18 -38.67 -48.89 -74.60
N ASN A 19 -38.05 -48.54 -73.47
CA ASN A 19 -38.69 -47.73 -72.43
C ASN A 19 -39.22 -46.39 -72.96
N GLU A 20 -38.51 -45.77 -73.91
CA GLU A 20 -38.95 -44.53 -74.57
C GLU A 20 -40.24 -44.70 -75.38
N VAL A 21 -40.38 -45.81 -76.10
CA VAL A 21 -41.60 -46.09 -76.90
C VAL A 21 -42.75 -46.43 -75.97
N ALA A 22 -42.50 -47.19 -74.90
CA ALA A 22 -43.50 -47.52 -73.89
C ALA A 22 -44.04 -46.26 -73.18
N GLU A 23 -43.17 -45.32 -72.82
CA GLU A 23 -43.55 -44.07 -72.16
C GLU A 23 -44.37 -43.15 -73.08
N LYS A 24 -44.00 -43.06 -74.37
CA LYS A 24 -44.79 -42.32 -75.39
C LYS A 24 -46.17 -42.92 -75.66
N LEU A 25 -46.34 -44.24 -75.44
CA LEU A 25 -47.62 -44.94 -75.55
C LEU A 25 -48.46 -44.87 -74.26
N GLY A 26 -48.03 -44.07 -73.28
CA GLY A 26 -48.75 -43.88 -72.02
C GLY A 26 -48.59 -45.04 -71.03
N VAL A 27 -47.60 -45.92 -71.23
CA VAL A 27 -47.32 -46.99 -70.26
C VAL A 27 -46.48 -46.44 -69.11
N CYS A 28 -47.00 -46.54 -67.90
CA CYS A 28 -46.33 -46.06 -66.71
C CYS A 28 -45.30 -47.08 -66.19
N SER A 29 -44.13 -46.60 -65.76
CA SER A 29 -43.12 -47.43 -65.11
C SER A 29 -43.68 -48.06 -63.83
N LEU A 30 -43.57 -49.38 -63.69
CA LEU A 30 -43.99 -50.07 -62.47
C LEU A 30 -43.25 -49.53 -61.23
N ARG A 31 -41.98 -49.15 -61.40
CA ARG A 31 -41.18 -48.51 -60.35
C ARG A 31 -41.79 -47.18 -59.88
N ARG A 32 -42.33 -46.37 -60.81
CA ARG A 32 -43.01 -45.10 -60.50
C ARG A 32 -44.39 -45.32 -59.87
N ILE A 33 -45.15 -46.31 -60.34
CA ILE A 33 -46.47 -46.63 -59.77
C ILE A 33 -46.35 -47.11 -58.31
N LEU A 34 -45.40 -48.00 -58.03
CA LEU A 34 -45.18 -48.52 -56.66
C LEU A 34 -44.70 -47.44 -55.69
N LEU A 35 -43.98 -46.42 -56.17
CA LEU A 35 -43.56 -45.27 -55.35
C LEU A 35 -44.70 -44.26 -55.15
N ALA A 36 -45.54 -44.05 -56.16
CA ALA A 36 -46.68 -43.13 -56.13
C ALA A 36 -47.84 -43.63 -55.24
N GLU A 37 -48.09 -44.96 -55.18
CA GLU A 37 -49.10 -45.54 -54.28
C GLU A 37 -48.80 -45.34 -52.79
N SER A 38 -47.57 -44.93 -52.45
CA SER A 38 -47.12 -44.66 -51.08
C SER A 38 -46.96 -43.18 -50.72
N ALA A 39 -47.29 -42.25 -51.62
CA ALA A 39 -47.16 -40.81 -51.40
C ALA A 39 -48.53 -40.19 -51.04
N ASP A 40 -48.75 -39.93 -49.75
CA ASP A 40 -49.90 -39.17 -49.25
C ASP A 40 -49.77 -37.68 -49.60
N SER A 41 -50.14 -37.26 -50.82
CA SER A 41 -50.63 -35.89 -51.02
C SER A 41 -51.44 -35.72 -52.31
N MET A 42 -52.66 -35.19 -52.13
CA MET A 42 -53.56 -34.77 -53.20
C MET A 42 -52.95 -33.63 -54.02
N ASN A 43 -52.64 -33.88 -55.29
CA ASN A 43 -52.66 -32.81 -56.29
C ASN A 43 -54.07 -32.76 -56.89
N LEU A 44 -54.88 -31.78 -56.46
CA LEU A 44 -56.08 -31.41 -57.20
C LEU A 44 -55.64 -30.83 -58.54
N SER A 45 -55.74 -31.60 -59.62
CA SER A 45 -55.58 -31.10 -60.97
C SER A 45 -56.74 -30.15 -61.29
N LEU A 46 -56.51 -28.84 -61.15
CA LEU A 46 -57.43 -27.84 -61.72
C LEU A 46 -57.37 -27.96 -63.25
N SER A 47 -58.50 -28.35 -63.83
CA SER A 47 -58.67 -28.50 -65.27
C SER A 47 -58.59 -27.15 -65.98
N GLY A 48 -57.48 -26.89 -66.66
CA GLY A 48 -57.37 -26.08 -67.90
C GLY A 48 -57.80 -24.60 -67.92
N ALA A 49 -58.35 -24.04 -66.85
CA ALA A 49 -58.89 -22.67 -66.84
C ALA A 49 -58.33 -21.74 -65.74
N ALA A 50 -57.47 -22.26 -64.86
CA ALA A 50 -56.81 -21.47 -63.83
C ALA A 50 -55.38 -21.99 -63.61
N GLU A 51 -54.40 -21.09 -63.71
CA GLU A 51 -53.01 -21.34 -63.33
C GLU A 51 -52.76 -20.72 -61.95
N ALA A 52 -52.00 -21.41 -61.10
CA ALA A 52 -51.52 -20.83 -59.86
C ALA A 52 -50.47 -19.74 -60.19
N PHE A 53 -50.79 -18.47 -59.91
CA PHE A 53 -49.91 -17.32 -60.18
C PHE A 53 -49.42 -16.68 -58.87
N GLY A 54 -48.11 -16.51 -58.72
CA GLY A 54 -47.47 -15.92 -57.53
C GLY A 54 -45.94 -15.96 -57.62
N GLN A 55 -45.26 -15.18 -56.78
CA GLN A 55 -43.80 -15.22 -56.67
C GLN A 55 -43.36 -16.44 -55.84
N HIS A 56 -42.36 -17.18 -56.32
CA HIS A 56 -41.76 -18.30 -55.58
C HIS A 56 -40.23 -18.23 -55.66
N GLU A 57 -39.55 -18.58 -54.57
CA GLU A 57 -38.10 -18.78 -54.54
C GLU A 57 -37.79 -20.28 -54.71
N ALA A 58 -36.83 -20.62 -55.57
CA ALA A 58 -36.36 -21.99 -55.70
C ALA A 58 -35.64 -22.45 -54.42
N LEU A 59 -35.87 -23.69 -54.00
CA LEU A 59 -35.25 -24.24 -52.79
C LEU A 59 -33.72 -24.18 -52.83
N THR A 60 -33.13 -24.47 -53.99
CA THR A 60 -31.69 -24.41 -54.22
C THR A 60 -31.12 -23.00 -54.03
N THR A 61 -31.83 -21.97 -54.50
CA THR A 61 -31.47 -20.55 -54.30
C THR A 61 -31.52 -20.17 -52.82
N ARG A 62 -32.57 -20.60 -52.11
CA ARG A 62 -32.70 -20.34 -50.68
C ARG A 62 -31.58 -20.99 -49.87
N LEU A 63 -31.24 -22.24 -50.18
CA LEU A 63 -30.12 -22.95 -49.56
C LEU A 63 -28.79 -22.26 -49.85
N LYS A 64 -28.55 -21.82 -51.10
CA LYS A 64 -27.37 -21.05 -51.46
C LYS A 64 -27.21 -19.79 -50.61
N HIS A 65 -28.28 -18.99 -50.46
CA HIS A 65 -28.25 -17.79 -49.61
C HIS A 65 -27.98 -18.11 -48.13
N ILE A 66 -28.48 -19.25 -47.62
CA ILE A 66 -28.14 -19.72 -46.27
C ILE A 66 -26.64 -20.00 -46.17
N LEU A 67 -26.05 -20.71 -47.13
CA LEU A 67 -24.62 -21.00 -47.15
C LEU A 67 -23.73 -19.76 -47.34
N GLU A 68 -24.25 -18.67 -47.90
CA GLU A 68 -23.53 -17.39 -47.98
C GLU A 68 -23.51 -16.64 -46.64
N MET A 69 -24.53 -16.85 -45.79
CA MET A 69 -24.61 -16.23 -44.45
C MET A 69 -23.87 -17.02 -43.37
N TYR A 70 -23.76 -18.34 -43.54
CA TYR A 70 -23.08 -19.25 -42.61
C TYR A 70 -21.77 -19.72 -43.25
N ALA A 71 -20.63 -19.40 -42.63
CA ALA A 71 -19.34 -19.78 -43.16
C ALA A 71 -19.06 -21.29 -42.96
N ASP A 72 -18.28 -21.85 -43.88
CA ASP A 72 -17.72 -23.20 -43.76
C ASP A 72 -16.81 -23.29 -42.52
N GLY A 73 -16.84 -24.41 -41.80
CA GLY A 73 -16.03 -24.60 -40.59
C GLY A 73 -16.69 -25.42 -39.49
N PRO A 74 -16.05 -25.52 -38.30
CA PRO A 74 -16.48 -26.42 -37.22
C PRO A 74 -17.87 -26.12 -36.66
N GLY A 75 -18.38 -24.90 -36.89
CA GLY A 75 -19.76 -24.52 -36.55
C GLY A 75 -20.82 -25.46 -37.14
N ILE A 76 -20.57 -26.05 -38.31
CA ILE A 76 -21.50 -26.99 -38.94
C ILE A 76 -21.65 -28.27 -38.11
N LEU A 77 -20.56 -28.80 -37.56
CA LEU A 77 -20.60 -29.98 -36.70
C LEU A 77 -21.29 -29.66 -35.37
N PHE A 78 -21.09 -28.46 -34.84
CA PHE A 78 -21.81 -28.00 -33.65
C PHE A 78 -23.32 -27.90 -33.84
N GLU A 79 -23.82 -27.54 -35.03
CA GLU A 79 -25.26 -27.59 -35.32
C GLU A 79 -25.81 -29.03 -35.28
N LEU A 80 -25.01 -30.04 -35.68
CA LEU A 80 -25.38 -31.45 -35.55
C LEU A 80 -25.37 -31.93 -34.09
N VAL A 81 -24.37 -31.50 -33.31
CA VAL A 81 -24.32 -31.74 -31.85
C VAL A 81 -25.53 -31.10 -31.16
N GLN A 82 -25.90 -29.87 -31.55
CA GLN A 82 -27.07 -29.17 -31.02
C GLN A 82 -28.37 -29.91 -31.33
N ASN A 83 -28.52 -30.46 -32.53
CA ASN A 83 -29.68 -31.28 -32.89
C ASN A 83 -29.76 -32.57 -32.06
N ALA A 84 -28.62 -33.20 -31.78
CA ALA A 84 -28.56 -34.37 -30.90
C ALA A 84 -28.90 -34.02 -29.45
N GLU A 85 -28.37 -32.89 -28.93
CA GLU A 85 -28.69 -32.35 -27.60
C GLU A 85 -30.18 -32.05 -27.45
N ASP A 86 -30.79 -31.37 -28.44
CA ASP A 86 -32.24 -31.06 -28.45
C ASP A 86 -33.12 -32.32 -28.50
N ALA A 87 -32.60 -33.41 -29.10
CA ALA A 87 -33.26 -34.72 -29.16
C ALA A 87 -33.03 -35.56 -27.89
N GLY A 88 -32.16 -35.09 -26.97
CA GLY A 88 -31.83 -35.78 -25.72
C GLY A 88 -30.83 -36.92 -25.87
N ALA A 89 -30.00 -36.90 -26.92
CA ALA A 89 -28.91 -37.86 -27.11
C ALA A 89 -27.86 -37.74 -25.99
N SER A 90 -27.24 -38.85 -25.62
CA SER A 90 -26.12 -38.90 -24.68
C SER A 90 -24.75 -39.00 -25.37
N GLU A 91 -24.72 -39.44 -26.62
CA GLU A 91 -23.51 -39.64 -27.40
C GLU A 91 -23.66 -39.15 -28.84
N VAL A 92 -22.61 -38.52 -29.37
CA VAL A 92 -22.50 -38.12 -30.77
C VAL A 92 -21.21 -38.69 -31.36
N ILE A 93 -21.29 -39.31 -32.52
CA ILE A 93 -20.13 -39.86 -33.21
C ILE A 93 -20.05 -39.30 -34.63
N PHE A 94 -18.91 -38.68 -34.95
CA PHE A 94 -18.58 -38.28 -36.31
C PHE A 94 -17.65 -39.31 -36.95
N LEU A 95 -17.92 -39.68 -38.19
CA LEU A 95 -17.10 -40.64 -38.94
C LEU A 95 -16.86 -40.12 -40.36
N LEU A 96 -15.60 -40.01 -40.76
CA LEU A 96 -15.23 -39.86 -42.17
C LEU A 96 -14.96 -41.24 -42.76
N ASP A 97 -15.87 -41.72 -43.59
CA ASP A 97 -15.71 -42.98 -44.32
C ASP A 97 -15.21 -42.69 -45.73
N LYS A 98 -14.00 -43.14 -46.05
CA LYS A 98 -13.37 -42.97 -47.37
C LYS A 98 -13.80 -44.05 -48.37
N THR A 99 -14.70 -44.96 -47.97
CA THR A 99 -15.16 -46.08 -48.80
C THR A 99 -15.90 -45.59 -50.05
N GLN A 100 -15.51 -46.12 -51.21
CA GLN A 100 -16.29 -46.06 -52.44
C GLN A 100 -17.20 -47.29 -52.52
N TYR A 101 -18.51 -47.09 -52.53
CA TYR A 101 -19.50 -48.16 -52.62
C TYR A 101 -19.84 -48.47 -54.08
N GLY A 102 -20.47 -49.63 -54.31
CA GLY A 102 -20.97 -50.04 -55.61
C GLY A 102 -22.04 -49.09 -56.16
N THR A 103 -22.25 -49.14 -57.48
CA THR A 103 -23.19 -48.28 -58.22
C THR A 103 -24.11 -49.08 -59.16
N SER A 104 -24.09 -50.41 -59.08
CA SER A 104 -24.85 -51.31 -59.95
C SER A 104 -26.32 -51.42 -59.53
N SER A 105 -26.61 -51.39 -58.23
CA SER A 105 -27.97 -51.53 -57.68
C SER A 105 -28.37 -50.34 -56.80
N VAL A 106 -28.61 -49.19 -57.44
CA VAL A 106 -29.00 -47.92 -56.82
C VAL A 106 -30.45 -47.51 -57.17
N LEU A 107 -31.01 -46.55 -56.43
CA LEU A 107 -32.41 -46.09 -56.64
C LEU A 107 -32.64 -45.44 -58.01
N SER A 108 -31.61 -44.81 -58.57
CA SER A 108 -31.58 -44.20 -59.90
C SER A 108 -30.13 -44.15 -60.41
N PRO A 109 -29.90 -44.05 -61.73
CA PRO A 109 -28.55 -43.90 -62.28
C PRO A 109 -27.80 -42.68 -61.71
N GLU A 110 -28.50 -41.58 -61.46
CA GLU A 110 -27.94 -40.32 -60.94
C GLU A 110 -27.40 -40.45 -59.51
N MET A 111 -27.93 -41.40 -58.73
CA MET A 111 -27.43 -41.70 -57.37
C MET A 111 -26.02 -42.32 -57.37
N ALA A 112 -25.51 -42.81 -58.51
CA ALA A 112 -24.16 -43.35 -58.62
C ALA A 112 -23.08 -42.33 -58.19
N ASP A 113 -23.30 -41.05 -58.48
CA ASP A 113 -22.38 -39.96 -58.11
C ASP A 113 -22.29 -39.72 -56.59
N TRP A 114 -23.22 -40.26 -55.80
CA TRP A 114 -23.34 -40.07 -54.34
C TRP A 114 -22.96 -41.32 -53.52
N GLN A 115 -22.36 -42.31 -54.16
CA GLN A 115 -21.90 -43.57 -53.54
C GLN A 115 -20.45 -43.52 -53.03
N GLY A 116 -19.79 -42.36 -53.13
CA GLY A 116 -18.40 -42.18 -52.69
C GLY A 116 -18.21 -41.89 -51.20
N PRO A 117 -17.03 -41.35 -50.82
CA PRO A 117 -16.70 -40.93 -49.46
C PRO A 117 -17.77 -40.04 -48.84
N ALA A 118 -18.01 -40.20 -47.54
CA ALA A 118 -19.06 -39.49 -46.84
C ALA A 118 -18.67 -39.15 -45.40
N LEU A 119 -19.16 -38.00 -44.94
CA LEU A 119 -19.19 -37.66 -43.51
C LEU A 119 -20.46 -38.24 -42.90
N TYR A 120 -20.32 -38.97 -41.80
CA TYR A 120 -21.42 -39.49 -41.01
C TYR A 120 -21.51 -38.78 -39.67
N CYS A 121 -22.73 -38.68 -39.16
CA CYS A 121 -23.01 -38.23 -37.81
C CYS A 121 -24.04 -39.17 -37.18
N PHE A 122 -23.63 -39.90 -36.16
CA PHE A 122 -24.48 -40.77 -35.36
C PHE A 122 -24.83 -40.10 -34.03
N ASN A 123 -26.04 -40.34 -33.55
CA ASN A 123 -26.41 -40.10 -32.15
C ASN A 123 -27.39 -41.18 -31.67
N ASP A 124 -27.42 -41.41 -30.37
CA ASP A 124 -28.22 -42.44 -29.70
C ASP A 124 -29.69 -42.04 -29.44
N SER A 125 -30.19 -40.98 -30.08
CA SER A 125 -31.59 -40.57 -30.02
C SER A 125 -32.36 -40.93 -31.29
N VAL A 126 -33.68 -41.13 -31.18
CA VAL A 126 -34.57 -41.46 -32.31
C VAL A 126 -35.49 -40.28 -32.60
N PHE A 127 -35.64 -39.93 -33.87
CA PHE A 127 -36.51 -38.84 -34.31
C PHE A 127 -37.98 -39.13 -33.95
N SER A 128 -38.63 -38.17 -33.29
CA SER A 128 -40.08 -38.20 -33.11
C SER A 128 -40.81 -37.83 -34.42
N PRO A 129 -42.11 -38.14 -34.56
CA PRO A 129 -42.90 -37.68 -35.69
C PRO A 129 -42.87 -36.15 -35.88
N GLN A 130 -42.79 -35.40 -34.79
CA GLN A 130 -42.65 -33.94 -34.80
C GLN A 130 -41.29 -33.50 -35.33
N ASP A 131 -40.20 -34.21 -34.97
CA ASP A 131 -38.86 -33.89 -35.48
C ASP A 131 -38.75 -34.19 -36.98
N LEU A 132 -39.36 -35.29 -37.46
CA LEU A 132 -39.45 -35.61 -38.89
C LEU A 132 -40.24 -34.57 -39.68
N TYR A 133 -41.32 -34.05 -39.09
CA TYR A 133 -42.07 -32.96 -39.68
C TYR A 133 -41.24 -31.67 -39.71
N ALA A 134 -40.55 -31.33 -38.60
CA ALA A 134 -39.74 -30.12 -38.51
C ALA A 134 -38.54 -30.12 -39.48
N ILE A 135 -37.80 -31.21 -39.59
CA ILE A 135 -36.61 -31.29 -40.45
C ILE A 135 -36.93 -31.18 -41.96
N SER A 136 -38.16 -31.54 -42.36
CA SER A 136 -38.64 -31.41 -43.74
C SER A 136 -38.96 -29.97 -44.18
N ARG A 137 -39.04 -29.00 -43.25
CA ARG A 137 -39.51 -27.64 -43.53
C ARG A 137 -38.44 -26.59 -43.21
N ILE A 138 -37.96 -25.91 -44.24
CA ILE A 138 -36.94 -24.87 -44.07
C ILE A 138 -37.55 -23.57 -43.51
N GLY A 139 -37.05 -23.15 -42.34
CA GLY A 139 -37.31 -21.82 -41.76
C GLY A 139 -38.70 -21.60 -41.15
N GLN A 140 -39.34 -22.65 -40.63
CA GLN A 140 -40.53 -22.51 -39.77
C GLN A 140 -40.14 -22.53 -38.27
N GLU A 141 -40.75 -21.66 -37.46
CA GLU A 141 -40.48 -21.43 -36.04
C GLU A 141 -41.02 -22.55 -35.11
N SER A 142 -40.78 -23.83 -35.42
CA SER A 142 -41.31 -24.95 -34.63
C SER A 142 -40.71 -25.09 -33.23
N LYS A 143 -39.56 -24.44 -32.94
CA LYS A 143 -38.84 -24.55 -31.66
C LYS A 143 -39.30 -23.57 -30.57
N LEU A 144 -40.22 -22.64 -30.83
CA LEU A 144 -40.73 -21.68 -29.82
C LEU A 144 -41.50 -22.35 -28.66
N GLU A 145 -42.01 -23.56 -28.87
CA GLU A 145 -42.82 -24.29 -27.88
C GLU A 145 -41.97 -25.08 -26.87
N LYS A 146 -40.72 -25.44 -27.18
CA LYS A 146 -39.81 -26.14 -26.25
C LYS A 146 -39.00 -25.12 -25.43
N PRO A 147 -39.23 -24.95 -24.11
CA PRO A 147 -38.57 -23.90 -23.30
C PRO A 147 -37.05 -24.08 -23.14
N PHE A 148 -36.51 -25.27 -23.44
CA PHE A 148 -35.08 -25.60 -23.31
C PHE A 148 -34.37 -25.84 -24.65
N ALA A 149 -35.07 -25.77 -25.79
CA ALA A 149 -34.46 -26.05 -27.09
C ALA A 149 -33.53 -24.92 -27.53
N ILE A 150 -32.35 -25.31 -28.01
CA ILE A 150 -31.31 -24.38 -28.44
C ILE A 150 -31.53 -24.15 -29.95
N GLY A 151 -31.66 -22.88 -30.37
CA GLY A 151 -31.83 -22.49 -31.78
C GLY A 151 -33.26 -22.17 -32.19
N ARG A 152 -33.51 -20.90 -32.59
CA ARG A 152 -34.86 -20.38 -32.84
C ARG A 152 -35.32 -20.47 -34.30
N PHE A 153 -34.39 -20.56 -35.24
CA PHE A 153 -34.68 -20.34 -36.66
C PHE A 153 -34.82 -21.62 -37.50
N GLY A 154 -34.46 -22.80 -36.95
CA GLY A 154 -34.55 -24.07 -37.68
C GLY A 154 -33.71 -24.13 -38.97
N LEU A 155 -32.68 -23.28 -39.07
CA LEU A 155 -31.83 -23.17 -40.27
C LEU A 155 -30.52 -23.99 -40.17
N GLY A 156 -30.11 -24.36 -38.95
CA GLY A 156 -28.78 -24.95 -38.67
C GLY A 156 -28.47 -26.24 -39.43
N PHE A 157 -29.45 -27.14 -39.58
CA PHE A 157 -29.27 -28.37 -40.36
C PHE A 157 -28.88 -28.10 -41.81
N ASN A 158 -29.33 -26.99 -42.42
CA ASN A 158 -29.04 -26.69 -43.81
C ASN A 158 -27.56 -26.37 -44.07
N CYS A 159 -26.75 -26.16 -43.03
CA CYS A 159 -25.31 -25.95 -43.21
C CYS A 159 -24.58 -27.21 -43.72
N VAL A 160 -25.19 -28.41 -43.58
CA VAL A 160 -24.64 -29.65 -44.16
C VAL A 160 -24.54 -29.60 -45.69
N TYR A 161 -25.29 -28.70 -46.33
CA TYR A 161 -25.19 -28.46 -47.76
C TYR A 161 -23.87 -27.80 -48.18
N HIS A 162 -22.98 -27.43 -47.26
CA HIS A 162 -21.58 -27.16 -47.63
C HIS A 162 -20.90 -28.41 -48.18
N PHE A 163 -21.19 -29.59 -47.62
CA PHE A 163 -20.51 -30.85 -47.92
C PHE A 163 -21.20 -31.67 -49.02
N THR A 164 -22.54 -31.64 -49.05
CA THR A 164 -23.35 -32.57 -49.85
C THR A 164 -24.55 -31.88 -50.49
N ASP A 165 -25.11 -32.42 -51.57
CA ASP A 165 -26.46 -32.04 -52.04
C ASP A 165 -27.51 -33.10 -51.68
N ILE A 166 -27.10 -34.30 -51.24
CA ILE A 166 -28.00 -35.42 -50.89
C ILE A 166 -27.77 -35.84 -49.44
N PRO A 167 -28.14 -35.01 -48.44
CA PRO A 167 -28.11 -35.44 -47.05
C PRO A 167 -29.17 -36.53 -46.84
N ALA A 168 -28.76 -37.62 -46.20
CA ALA A 168 -29.61 -38.76 -45.91
C ALA A 168 -29.47 -39.19 -44.46
N PHE A 169 -30.50 -39.81 -43.89
CA PHE A 169 -30.42 -40.37 -42.55
C PHE A 169 -31.33 -41.58 -42.33
N VAL A 170 -30.98 -42.40 -41.36
CA VAL A 170 -31.80 -43.49 -40.82
C VAL A 170 -32.13 -43.16 -39.37
N SER A 171 -33.41 -43.25 -39.00
CA SER A 171 -33.85 -43.09 -37.62
C SER A 171 -35.11 -43.91 -37.35
N GLY A 172 -35.07 -44.77 -36.32
CA GLY A 172 -36.13 -45.72 -36.03
C GLY A 172 -36.41 -46.61 -37.25
N GLU A 173 -37.64 -46.59 -37.75
CA GLU A 173 -38.07 -47.40 -38.91
C GLU A 173 -37.99 -46.67 -40.26
N ASN A 174 -37.49 -45.43 -40.29
CA ASN A 174 -37.47 -44.58 -41.49
C ASN A 174 -36.04 -44.38 -41.99
N ILE A 175 -35.88 -44.47 -43.30
CA ILE A 175 -34.74 -43.89 -44.02
C ILE A 175 -35.26 -42.71 -44.87
N VAL A 176 -34.56 -41.59 -44.79
CA VAL A 176 -34.95 -40.33 -45.44
C VAL A 176 -33.77 -39.79 -46.23
N MET A 177 -34.02 -39.33 -47.46
CA MET A 177 -33.03 -38.71 -48.33
C MET A 177 -33.61 -37.40 -48.88
N PHE A 178 -32.86 -36.31 -48.79
CA PHE A 178 -33.27 -35.03 -49.38
C PHE A 178 -32.52 -34.80 -50.69
N ASP A 179 -33.24 -34.31 -51.70
CA ASP A 179 -32.71 -33.94 -53.00
C ASP A 179 -33.33 -32.62 -53.46
N PRO A 180 -32.82 -31.48 -52.97
CA PRO A 180 -33.33 -30.15 -53.29
C PRO A 180 -33.30 -29.81 -54.79
N HIS A 181 -32.49 -30.50 -55.59
CA HIS A 181 -32.46 -30.36 -57.05
C HIS A 181 -33.56 -31.16 -57.75
N ALA A 182 -34.19 -32.11 -57.06
CA ALA A 182 -35.24 -33.01 -57.57
C ALA A 182 -34.87 -33.77 -58.85
N ASN A 183 -33.59 -34.11 -59.01
CA ASN A 183 -33.04 -34.73 -60.22
C ASN A 183 -32.34 -36.07 -59.96
N ASN A 184 -32.04 -36.39 -58.71
CA ASN A 184 -31.29 -37.58 -58.31
C ASN A 184 -32.23 -38.69 -57.82
N LEU A 185 -33.25 -38.39 -57.01
CA LEU A 185 -34.12 -39.43 -56.43
C LEU A 185 -35.35 -39.74 -57.31
N PRO A 186 -35.85 -41.00 -57.30
CA PRO A 186 -37.06 -41.35 -58.04
C PRO A 186 -38.32 -40.89 -57.31
N GLY A 187 -39.33 -40.40 -58.06
CA GLY A 187 -40.68 -40.15 -57.54
C GLY A 187 -40.85 -38.86 -56.73
N ILE A 188 -39.84 -37.98 -56.73
CA ILE A 188 -39.89 -36.68 -56.05
C ILE A 188 -40.14 -35.52 -57.03
N SER A 189 -40.43 -34.34 -56.52
CA SER A 189 -40.64 -33.11 -57.31
C SER A 189 -40.00 -31.90 -56.63
N PRO A 190 -39.82 -30.77 -57.33
CA PRO A 190 -39.34 -29.53 -56.70
C PRO A 190 -40.21 -29.04 -55.53
N SER A 191 -41.50 -29.42 -55.48
CA SER A 191 -42.41 -29.14 -54.36
C SER A 191 -42.29 -30.13 -53.19
N HIS A 192 -41.81 -31.35 -53.44
CA HIS A 192 -41.55 -32.38 -52.43
C HIS A 192 -40.17 -33.03 -52.68
N PRO A 193 -39.08 -32.32 -52.38
CA PRO A 193 -37.72 -32.69 -52.80
C PRO A 193 -37.06 -33.68 -51.84
N GLY A 194 -37.79 -34.72 -51.42
CA GLY A 194 -37.27 -35.72 -50.48
C GLY A 194 -38.02 -37.03 -50.55
N LEU A 195 -37.30 -38.13 -50.29
CA LEU A 195 -37.81 -39.49 -50.29
C LEU A 195 -37.73 -40.05 -48.88
N ARG A 196 -38.87 -40.55 -48.36
CA ARG A 196 -38.95 -41.25 -47.07
C ARG A 196 -39.43 -42.67 -47.31
N ILE A 197 -38.67 -43.65 -46.83
CA ILE A 197 -38.99 -45.08 -46.94
C ILE A 197 -39.08 -45.66 -45.53
N LYS A 198 -40.21 -46.28 -45.21
CA LYS A 198 -40.33 -47.14 -44.03
C LYS A 198 -39.77 -48.51 -44.38
N PHE A 199 -38.56 -48.82 -43.91
CA PHE A 199 -37.78 -49.96 -44.42
C PHE A 199 -38.12 -51.30 -43.77
N VAL A 200 -38.63 -51.27 -42.54
CA VAL A 200 -38.97 -52.46 -41.76
C VAL A 200 -40.01 -53.30 -42.52
N GLY A 201 -39.69 -54.59 -42.74
CA GLY A 201 -40.54 -55.52 -43.46
C GLY A 201 -40.53 -55.39 -45.00
N ARG A 202 -39.64 -54.58 -45.58
CA ARG A 202 -39.57 -54.36 -47.04
C ARG A 202 -38.31 -54.92 -47.71
N ASN A 203 -37.36 -55.49 -46.97
CA ASN A 203 -36.09 -56.05 -47.48
C ASN A 203 -35.37 -55.12 -48.48
N ILE A 204 -35.31 -53.81 -48.17
CA ILE A 204 -34.76 -52.82 -49.12
C ILE A 204 -33.28 -53.05 -49.44
N LEU A 205 -32.52 -53.62 -48.48
CA LEU A 205 -31.11 -53.93 -48.63
C LEU A 205 -30.88 -55.06 -49.65
N GLU A 206 -31.78 -56.04 -49.75
CA GLU A 206 -31.71 -57.11 -50.76
C GLU A 206 -32.05 -56.59 -52.16
N GLN A 207 -32.96 -55.62 -52.24
CA GLN A 207 -33.41 -55.03 -53.51
C GLN A 207 -32.40 -54.04 -54.10
N PHE A 208 -31.84 -53.18 -53.26
CA PHE A 208 -30.87 -52.14 -53.65
C PHE A 208 -29.62 -52.18 -52.74
N PRO A 209 -28.81 -53.26 -52.79
CA PRO A 209 -27.68 -53.46 -51.88
C PRO A 209 -26.64 -52.35 -51.95
N ASP A 210 -26.35 -51.84 -53.15
CA ASP A 210 -25.39 -50.75 -53.33
C ASP A 210 -25.90 -49.45 -52.70
N GLN A 211 -27.20 -49.12 -52.88
CA GLN A 211 -27.78 -47.90 -52.28
C GLN A 211 -27.69 -47.87 -50.76
N PHE A 212 -27.95 -49.02 -50.12
CA PHE A 212 -28.26 -49.09 -48.69
C PHE A 212 -27.13 -49.66 -47.83
N SER A 213 -26.17 -50.40 -48.40
CA SER A 213 -24.96 -50.83 -47.68
C SER A 213 -24.18 -49.70 -46.98
N PRO A 214 -24.12 -48.46 -47.53
CA PRO A 214 -23.64 -47.30 -46.79
C PRO A 214 -24.18 -47.06 -45.38
N PHE A 215 -25.39 -47.52 -45.06
CA PHE A 215 -26.00 -47.24 -43.76
C PHE A 215 -25.72 -48.31 -42.71
N LEU A 216 -24.95 -49.35 -43.05
CA LEU A 216 -24.61 -50.47 -42.15
C LEU A 216 -23.48 -50.10 -41.17
N HIS A 217 -23.68 -49.03 -40.41
CA HIS A 217 -22.78 -48.56 -39.35
C HIS A 217 -23.51 -48.47 -38.01
N PHE A 218 -22.75 -48.51 -36.91
CA PHE A 218 -23.24 -48.30 -35.54
C PHE A 218 -24.43 -49.20 -35.15
N GLY A 219 -24.47 -50.44 -35.66
CA GLY A 219 -25.52 -51.41 -35.36
C GLY A 219 -26.80 -51.27 -36.20
N CYS A 220 -26.82 -50.40 -37.20
CA CYS A 220 -27.91 -50.33 -38.17
C CYS A 220 -27.84 -51.52 -39.14
N ASP A 221 -28.89 -52.34 -39.18
CA ASP A 221 -28.99 -53.50 -40.07
C ASP A 221 -29.99 -53.30 -41.23
N LEU A 222 -30.76 -52.20 -41.21
CA LEU A 222 -31.88 -51.92 -42.11
C LEU A 222 -32.94 -53.03 -42.20
N GLN A 223 -33.02 -53.87 -41.17
CA GLN A 223 -34.03 -54.92 -41.00
C GLN A 223 -34.95 -54.60 -39.81
N HIS A 224 -34.34 -54.16 -38.69
CA HIS A 224 -35.04 -53.78 -37.47
C HIS A 224 -35.05 -52.26 -37.28
N PRO A 225 -35.99 -51.71 -36.49
CA PRO A 225 -35.95 -50.29 -36.12
C PRO A 225 -34.60 -49.92 -35.50
N PHE A 226 -33.93 -48.92 -36.06
CA PHE A 226 -32.63 -48.47 -35.60
C PHE A 226 -32.76 -47.65 -34.31
N PRO A 227 -32.14 -48.06 -33.18
CA PRO A 227 -32.24 -47.37 -31.89
C PRO A 227 -31.27 -46.18 -31.81
N GLY A 228 -31.35 -45.30 -32.80
CA GLY A 228 -30.53 -44.10 -32.91
C GLY A 228 -30.83 -43.36 -34.19
N THR A 229 -30.00 -42.36 -34.50
CA THR A 229 -30.07 -41.61 -35.75
C THR A 229 -28.70 -41.55 -36.40
N LEU A 230 -28.61 -42.03 -37.64
CA LEU A 230 -27.38 -42.03 -38.44
C LEU A 230 -27.59 -41.16 -39.68
N PHE A 231 -26.90 -40.02 -39.73
CA PHE A 231 -26.79 -39.20 -40.92
C PHE A 231 -25.62 -39.67 -41.79
N ARG A 232 -25.83 -39.65 -43.11
CA ARG A 232 -24.81 -39.80 -44.15
C ARG A 232 -24.84 -38.56 -45.04
N PHE A 233 -23.69 -37.93 -45.19
CA PHE A 233 -23.46 -36.77 -46.05
C PHE A 233 -22.40 -37.13 -47.10
N PRO A 234 -22.78 -37.70 -48.26
CA PRO A 234 -21.84 -38.04 -49.30
C PRO A 234 -21.20 -36.77 -49.87
N LEU A 235 -19.86 -36.75 -49.94
CA LEU A 235 -19.11 -35.55 -50.29
C LEU A 235 -19.33 -35.16 -51.75
N ARG A 236 -19.55 -33.86 -52.00
CA ARG A 236 -19.73 -33.33 -53.34
C ARG A 236 -18.44 -33.44 -54.14
N SER A 237 -18.43 -34.33 -55.14
CA SER A 237 -17.32 -34.47 -56.07
C SER A 237 -17.24 -33.29 -57.06
N SER A 238 -16.08 -33.09 -57.68
CA SER A 238 -15.86 -32.03 -58.68
C SER A 238 -16.85 -32.10 -59.85
N ASN A 239 -17.23 -33.31 -60.28
CA ASN A 239 -18.20 -33.51 -61.37
C ASN A 239 -19.59 -33.01 -60.99
N VAL A 240 -20.03 -33.30 -59.76
CA VAL A 240 -21.34 -32.90 -59.25
C VAL A 240 -21.38 -31.41 -58.93
N ALA A 241 -20.29 -30.84 -58.43
CA ALA A 241 -20.18 -29.43 -58.09
C ALA A 241 -20.46 -28.50 -59.28
N LEU A 242 -20.02 -28.88 -60.48
CA LEU A 242 -20.30 -28.11 -61.71
C LEU A 242 -21.80 -27.98 -61.98
N ARG A 243 -22.58 -29.04 -61.75
CA ARG A 243 -24.04 -29.07 -61.98
C ARG A 243 -24.87 -28.62 -60.78
N SER A 244 -24.29 -28.54 -59.58
CA SER A 244 -25.02 -28.11 -58.39
C SER A 244 -25.43 -26.64 -58.45
N GLN A 245 -26.71 -26.37 -58.22
CA GLN A 245 -27.23 -25.00 -58.04
C GLN A 245 -27.01 -24.42 -56.63
N ILE A 246 -26.55 -25.25 -55.67
CA ILE A 246 -26.40 -24.84 -54.27
C ILE A 246 -24.98 -24.30 -54.01
N LYS A 247 -23.95 -25.07 -54.33
CA LYS A 247 -22.54 -24.71 -54.12
C LYS A 247 -21.69 -25.27 -55.26
N LYS A 248 -20.79 -24.45 -55.83
CA LYS A 248 -20.00 -24.80 -57.03
C LYS A 248 -18.66 -25.45 -56.71
N GLU A 249 -18.30 -25.48 -55.44
CA GLU A 249 -17.09 -26.06 -54.89
C GLU A 249 -17.30 -27.52 -54.50
N ALA A 250 -16.32 -28.37 -54.84
CA ALA A 250 -16.22 -29.72 -54.32
C ALA A 250 -15.81 -29.69 -52.84
N TYR A 251 -16.08 -30.78 -52.12
CA TYR A 251 -15.60 -30.98 -50.74
C TYR A 251 -14.73 -32.23 -50.72
N VAL A 252 -13.42 -32.07 -50.54
CA VAL A 252 -12.47 -33.20 -50.57
C VAL A 252 -12.26 -33.79 -49.17
N ILE A 253 -11.60 -34.94 -49.10
CA ILE A 253 -11.34 -35.66 -47.84
C ILE A 253 -10.50 -34.79 -46.90
N GLU A 254 -9.54 -34.07 -47.44
CA GLU A 254 -8.65 -33.16 -46.72
C GLU A 254 -9.41 -32.00 -46.06
N ASP A 255 -10.49 -31.51 -46.69
CA ASP A 255 -11.35 -30.46 -46.12
C ASP A 255 -12.06 -31.00 -44.87
N VAL A 256 -12.57 -32.23 -44.90
CA VAL A 256 -13.21 -32.88 -43.73
C VAL A 256 -12.18 -33.14 -42.62
N MET A 257 -10.95 -33.55 -42.98
CA MET A 257 -9.89 -33.72 -41.99
C MET A 257 -9.50 -32.39 -41.32
N SER A 258 -9.46 -31.30 -42.09
CA SER A 258 -9.23 -29.94 -41.55
C SER A 258 -10.39 -29.50 -40.65
N LEU A 259 -11.62 -29.81 -41.04
CA LEU A 259 -12.83 -29.57 -40.24
C LEU A 259 -12.78 -30.35 -38.91
N PHE A 260 -12.40 -31.63 -38.94
CA PHE A 260 -12.22 -32.45 -37.74
C PHE A 260 -11.10 -31.93 -36.85
N ALA A 261 -9.96 -31.52 -37.40
CA ALA A 261 -8.87 -30.91 -36.64
C ALA A 261 -9.34 -29.62 -35.94
N SER A 262 -10.04 -28.75 -36.67
CA SER A 262 -10.58 -27.49 -36.13
C SER A 262 -11.63 -27.73 -35.05
N PHE A 263 -12.50 -28.72 -35.24
CA PHE A 263 -13.52 -29.12 -34.27
C PHE A 263 -12.90 -29.74 -33.01
N SER A 264 -11.90 -30.61 -33.18
CA SER A 264 -11.17 -31.25 -32.08
C SER A 264 -10.46 -30.23 -31.18
N GLY A 265 -10.02 -29.10 -31.73
CA GLY A 265 -9.41 -28.01 -30.95
C GLY A 265 -10.36 -27.25 -30.02
N VAL A 266 -11.68 -27.44 -30.10
CA VAL A 266 -12.68 -26.69 -29.32
C VAL A 266 -13.80 -27.54 -28.72
N VAL A 267 -13.87 -28.84 -29.05
CA VAL A 267 -14.96 -29.72 -28.63
C VAL A 267 -14.92 -30.05 -27.13
N SER A 268 -13.74 -30.05 -26.51
CA SER A 268 -13.58 -30.20 -25.06
C SER A 268 -14.28 -29.08 -24.29
N ASP A 269 -14.11 -27.83 -24.72
CA ASP A 269 -14.83 -26.68 -24.17
C ASP A 269 -16.34 -26.74 -24.47
N ALA A 270 -16.73 -27.18 -25.67
CA ALA A 270 -18.13 -27.23 -26.07
C ALA A 270 -18.95 -28.20 -25.21
N LEU A 271 -18.38 -29.33 -24.83
CA LEU A 271 -19.07 -30.34 -24.02
C LEU A 271 -19.37 -29.86 -22.59
N LEU A 272 -18.67 -28.82 -22.11
CA LEU A 272 -18.77 -28.30 -20.74
C LEU A 272 -20.20 -27.92 -20.34
N PHE A 273 -20.94 -27.31 -21.26
CA PHE A 273 -22.27 -26.74 -21.01
C PHE A 273 -23.44 -27.51 -21.63
N LEU A 274 -23.17 -28.57 -22.40
CA LEU A 274 -24.20 -29.48 -22.90
C LEU A 274 -24.78 -30.31 -21.76
N ARG A 275 -26.09 -30.51 -21.71
CA ARG A 275 -26.78 -31.18 -20.60
C ARG A 275 -26.98 -32.67 -20.85
N HIS A 276 -27.34 -33.03 -22.07
CA HIS A 276 -27.65 -34.41 -22.45
C HIS A 276 -26.45 -35.12 -23.03
N VAL A 277 -25.80 -34.52 -24.03
CA VAL A 277 -24.62 -35.08 -24.70
C VAL A 277 -23.44 -35.07 -23.74
N LYS A 278 -22.92 -36.26 -23.43
CA LYS A 278 -21.80 -36.47 -22.51
C LYS A 278 -20.56 -37.02 -23.20
N LYS A 279 -20.69 -37.50 -24.43
CA LYS A 279 -19.61 -38.11 -25.20
C LYS A 279 -19.66 -37.63 -26.64
N ILE A 280 -18.50 -37.22 -27.16
CA ILE A 280 -18.31 -36.93 -28.57
C ILE A 280 -17.08 -37.68 -29.06
N SER A 281 -17.23 -38.46 -30.13
CA SER A 281 -16.13 -39.22 -30.72
C SER A 281 -15.99 -38.91 -32.20
N VAL A 282 -14.75 -38.81 -32.69
CA VAL A 282 -14.42 -38.54 -34.09
C VAL A 282 -13.57 -39.68 -34.62
N PHE A 283 -14.00 -40.30 -35.70
CA PHE A 283 -13.35 -41.44 -36.33
C PHE A 283 -13.06 -41.21 -37.82
N VAL A 284 -12.09 -41.96 -38.33
CA VAL A 284 -11.83 -42.10 -39.76
C VAL A 284 -11.78 -43.58 -40.15
N LYS A 285 -12.29 -43.90 -41.34
CA LYS A 285 -12.24 -45.24 -41.92
C LYS A 285 -11.71 -45.15 -43.34
N ASP A 286 -10.61 -45.87 -43.63
CA ASP A 286 -9.92 -45.77 -44.92
C ASP A 286 -10.59 -46.54 -46.07
N GLY A 287 -11.45 -47.51 -45.77
CA GLY A 287 -12.13 -48.29 -46.81
C GLY A 287 -13.00 -49.42 -46.28
N ASN A 288 -13.62 -50.17 -47.21
CA ASN A 288 -14.48 -51.29 -46.85
C ASN A 288 -13.68 -52.41 -46.17
N GLY A 289 -14.09 -52.84 -44.98
CA GLY A 289 -13.38 -53.84 -44.17
C GLY A 289 -12.25 -53.31 -43.27
N SER A 290 -11.88 -52.03 -43.37
CA SER A 290 -10.96 -51.39 -42.41
C SER A 290 -11.66 -51.08 -41.09
N GLU A 291 -10.93 -51.22 -39.97
CA GLU A 291 -11.39 -50.79 -38.65
C GLU A 291 -11.49 -49.25 -38.57
N MET A 292 -12.37 -48.76 -37.69
CA MET A 292 -12.52 -47.33 -37.43
C MET A 292 -11.36 -46.85 -36.55
N GLN A 293 -10.60 -45.88 -37.03
CA GLN A 293 -9.51 -45.27 -36.28
C GLN A 293 -10.02 -44.05 -35.51
N LEU A 294 -9.78 -44.03 -34.20
CA LEU A 294 -10.14 -42.90 -33.35
C LEU A 294 -9.20 -41.72 -33.62
N LEU A 295 -9.76 -40.57 -33.97
CA LEU A 295 -9.03 -39.30 -34.10
C LEU A 295 -9.09 -38.47 -32.81
N HIS A 296 -10.24 -38.46 -32.15
CA HIS A 296 -10.49 -37.61 -30.99
C HIS A 296 -11.70 -38.13 -30.21
N HIS A 297 -11.59 -38.25 -28.89
CA HIS A 297 -12.69 -38.64 -28.00
C HIS A 297 -12.75 -37.68 -26.82
N VAL A 298 -13.94 -37.15 -26.54
CA VAL A 298 -14.18 -36.28 -25.39
C VAL A 298 -15.35 -36.80 -24.59
N ARG A 299 -15.17 -36.87 -23.27
CA ARG A 299 -16.19 -37.27 -22.31
C ARG A 299 -16.29 -36.28 -21.15
N ARG A 300 -17.50 -35.87 -20.81
CA ARG A 300 -17.80 -35.06 -19.63
C ARG A 300 -18.28 -35.94 -18.49
N ASN A 301 -17.66 -35.80 -17.32
CA ASN A 301 -18.08 -36.43 -16.08
C ASN A 301 -18.30 -35.35 -14.99
N SER A 302 -19.37 -35.48 -14.21
CA SER A 302 -19.60 -34.66 -13.02
C SER A 302 -19.09 -35.40 -11.78
N VAL A 303 -18.35 -34.69 -10.91
CA VAL A 303 -17.90 -35.24 -9.64
C VAL A 303 -19.01 -35.04 -8.61
N SER A 304 -19.59 -36.14 -8.14
CA SER A 304 -20.65 -36.10 -7.13
C SER A 304 -20.02 -35.92 -5.74
N GLU A 305 -20.28 -34.80 -5.07
CA GLU A 305 -19.90 -34.60 -3.67
C GLU A 305 -20.91 -35.31 -2.75
N PRO A 306 -20.46 -35.95 -1.64
CA PRO A 306 -21.33 -36.74 -0.74
C PRO A 306 -22.21 -35.88 0.20
N GLU A 307 -22.68 -34.71 -0.22
CA GLU A 307 -23.54 -33.84 0.60
C GLU A 307 -25.04 -34.03 0.29
N MET A 308 -25.87 -33.88 1.32
CA MET A 308 -27.31 -34.15 1.35
C MET A 308 -28.05 -33.68 0.08
N VAL A 309 -28.81 -34.60 -0.52
CA VAL A 309 -29.81 -34.31 -1.57
C VAL A 309 -30.73 -33.21 -1.06
N ASN A 310 -30.45 -31.97 -1.47
CA ASN A 310 -31.24 -30.81 -1.10
C ASN A 310 -32.35 -30.62 -2.13
N ALA A 311 -33.49 -30.05 -1.72
CA ALA A 311 -34.59 -29.69 -2.63
C ALA A 311 -34.16 -28.78 -3.81
N VAL A 312 -32.99 -28.15 -3.72
CA VAL A 312 -32.34 -27.36 -4.77
C VAL A 312 -31.83 -28.23 -5.92
N ASP A 313 -31.22 -29.38 -5.63
CA ASP A 313 -30.73 -30.33 -6.64
C ASP A 313 -31.88 -30.97 -7.41
N ASP A 314 -33.03 -31.17 -6.77
CA ASP A 314 -34.25 -31.62 -7.42
C ASP A 314 -34.75 -30.60 -8.46
N ILE A 315 -34.67 -29.29 -8.18
CA ILE A 315 -35.09 -28.23 -9.13
C ILE A 315 -34.14 -28.15 -10.34
N PHE A 316 -32.82 -28.15 -10.12
CA PHE A 316 -31.86 -28.16 -11.23
C PHE A 316 -31.93 -29.47 -12.03
N SER A 317 -32.10 -30.62 -11.37
CA SER A 317 -32.27 -31.89 -12.08
C SER A 317 -33.61 -32.02 -12.80
N LEU A 318 -34.68 -31.34 -12.34
CA LEU A 318 -35.95 -31.18 -13.06
C LEU A 318 -35.75 -30.37 -14.36
N ILE A 319 -34.94 -29.32 -14.32
CA ILE A 319 -34.54 -28.53 -15.50
C ILE A 319 -33.74 -29.37 -16.50
N ASP A 320 -32.85 -30.25 -16.01
CA ASP A 320 -32.00 -31.09 -16.85
C ASP A 320 -32.71 -32.30 -17.46
N ARG A 321 -33.77 -32.84 -16.84
CA ARG A 321 -34.36 -34.14 -17.27
C ARG A 321 -35.39 -34.08 -18.39
N ASN A 322 -35.63 -32.94 -19.04
CA ASN A 322 -36.61 -32.78 -20.12
C ASN A 322 -38.03 -33.35 -19.82
N ARG A 323 -38.39 -33.57 -18.54
CA ARG A 323 -39.72 -34.04 -18.11
C ARG A 323 -40.82 -32.97 -18.26
N PHE A 324 -40.47 -31.80 -18.79
CA PHE A 324 -41.41 -30.74 -19.13
C PHE A 324 -42.09 -30.93 -20.49
N SER A 325 -41.78 -31.99 -21.25
CA SER A 325 -42.49 -32.33 -22.49
C SER A 325 -44.00 -32.60 -22.29
N GLY A 326 -44.48 -32.71 -21.05
CA GLY A 326 -45.91 -32.83 -20.70
C GLY A 326 -46.46 -31.81 -19.69
N LEU A 327 -45.66 -30.87 -19.17
CA LEU A 327 -46.12 -29.84 -18.22
C LEU A 327 -46.23 -28.49 -18.92
N ASP A 328 -47.38 -27.84 -18.78
CA ASP A 328 -47.64 -26.51 -19.34
C ASP A 328 -46.67 -25.46 -18.76
N LYS A 329 -46.15 -24.56 -19.61
CA LYS A 329 -45.09 -23.58 -19.28
C LYS A 329 -45.46 -22.71 -18.09
N ASP A 330 -46.73 -22.40 -17.93
CA ASP A 330 -47.26 -21.60 -16.82
C ASP A 330 -47.23 -22.35 -15.49
N GLN A 331 -47.26 -23.68 -15.49
CA GLN A 331 -47.16 -24.51 -14.30
C GLN A 331 -45.72 -24.56 -13.78
N THR A 332 -44.72 -24.69 -14.66
CA THR A 332 -43.29 -24.65 -14.31
C THR A 332 -42.87 -23.33 -13.71
N VAL A 333 -43.31 -22.23 -14.33
CA VAL A 333 -43.11 -20.87 -13.83
C VAL A 333 -43.81 -20.67 -12.49
N LYS A 334 -45.04 -21.18 -12.32
CA LYS A 334 -45.76 -21.12 -11.03
C LYS A 334 -45.04 -21.91 -9.94
N MET A 335 -44.48 -23.08 -10.24
CA MET A 335 -43.68 -23.86 -9.30
C MET A 335 -42.43 -23.08 -8.86
N LEU A 336 -41.66 -22.55 -9.82
CA LEU A 336 -40.49 -21.71 -9.53
C LEU A 336 -40.86 -20.47 -8.70
N SER A 337 -41.98 -19.79 -9.02
CA SER A 337 -42.42 -18.61 -8.26
C SER A 337 -42.88 -18.90 -6.83
N LYS A 338 -43.28 -20.14 -6.51
CA LYS A 338 -43.73 -20.54 -5.17
C LYS A 338 -42.58 -21.00 -4.27
N SER A 339 -41.43 -21.37 -4.83
CA SER A 339 -40.26 -21.89 -4.10
C SER A 339 -39.14 -20.86 -3.89
N ILE A 340 -39.20 -19.70 -4.56
CA ILE A 340 -38.16 -18.64 -4.50
C ILE A 340 -38.54 -17.58 -3.45
N ASP A 341 -38.53 -17.96 -2.17
CA ASP A 341 -38.53 -17.02 -1.03
C ASP A 341 -37.10 -16.71 -0.53
N LYS A 342 -36.07 -17.35 -1.12
CA LYS A 342 -34.64 -17.05 -0.91
C LYS A 342 -34.07 -16.32 -2.12
N ASP A 343 -33.20 -15.34 -1.87
CA ASP A 343 -32.84 -14.32 -2.86
C ASP A 343 -32.26 -14.86 -4.19
N PHE A 344 -31.57 -16.00 -4.24
CA PHE A 344 -31.16 -16.65 -5.49
C PHE A 344 -30.95 -18.16 -5.28
N LEU A 345 -31.43 -19.00 -6.21
CA LEU A 345 -31.16 -20.44 -6.18
C LEU A 345 -29.87 -20.70 -6.94
N HIS A 346 -28.84 -21.21 -6.25
CA HIS A 346 -27.52 -21.45 -6.83
C HIS A 346 -27.04 -22.87 -6.59
N LYS A 347 -26.13 -23.34 -7.45
CA LYS A 347 -25.47 -24.64 -7.36
C LYS A 347 -24.04 -24.51 -7.87
N CYS A 348 -23.09 -25.11 -7.15
CA CYS A 348 -21.72 -25.25 -7.66
C CYS A 348 -21.40 -26.72 -7.91
N GLN A 349 -20.71 -27.03 -9.00
CA GLN A 349 -20.35 -28.39 -9.37
C GLN A 349 -18.95 -28.47 -9.95
N LYS A 350 -18.25 -29.58 -9.63
CA LYS A 350 -16.95 -29.93 -10.20
C LYS A 350 -17.16 -30.79 -11.44
N ILE A 351 -16.58 -30.38 -12.55
CA ILE A 351 -16.66 -31.09 -13.83
C ILE A 351 -15.25 -31.49 -14.26
N VAL A 352 -15.13 -32.72 -14.78
CA VAL A 352 -13.93 -33.20 -15.43
C VAL A 352 -14.28 -33.52 -16.87
N VAL A 353 -13.55 -32.91 -17.81
CA VAL A 353 -13.62 -33.23 -19.23
C VAL A 353 -12.39 -34.04 -19.58
N ALA A 354 -12.60 -35.31 -19.92
CA ALA A 354 -11.56 -36.21 -20.37
C ALA A 354 -11.45 -36.12 -21.90
N GLU A 355 -10.26 -35.78 -22.40
CA GLU A 355 -9.92 -35.72 -23.80
C GLU A 355 -8.91 -36.84 -24.12
N GLN A 356 -9.13 -37.59 -25.19
CA GLN A 356 -8.26 -38.68 -25.63
C GLN A 356 -8.01 -38.56 -27.13
N ASN A 357 -6.73 -38.44 -27.46
CA ASN A 357 -6.21 -38.34 -28.83
C ASN A 357 -5.19 -39.45 -29.04
N PRO A 358 -4.80 -39.76 -30.29
CA PRO A 358 -3.72 -40.71 -30.58
C PRO A 358 -2.39 -40.38 -29.88
N SER A 359 -2.19 -39.13 -29.48
CA SER A 359 -1.00 -38.63 -28.77
C SER A 359 -1.04 -38.78 -27.24
N GLY A 360 -2.19 -39.12 -26.64
CA GLY A 360 -2.35 -39.23 -25.18
C GLY A 360 -3.73 -38.81 -24.66
N SER A 361 -3.91 -38.91 -23.34
CA SER A 361 -5.16 -38.57 -22.64
C SER A 361 -4.95 -37.44 -21.63
N LEU A 362 -5.79 -36.41 -21.71
CA LEU A 362 -5.75 -35.22 -20.89
C LEU A 362 -7.05 -35.08 -20.09
N LEU A 363 -6.96 -34.74 -18.81
CA LEU A 363 -8.11 -34.45 -17.96
C LEU A 363 -8.14 -32.96 -17.64
N HIS A 364 -9.17 -32.25 -18.12
CA HIS A 364 -9.42 -30.85 -17.81
C HIS A 364 -10.36 -30.71 -16.61
N CYS A 365 -9.89 -30.03 -15.56
CA CYS A 365 -10.64 -29.84 -14.32
C CYS A 365 -11.30 -28.45 -14.31
N TRP A 366 -12.62 -28.43 -14.08
CA TRP A 366 -13.44 -27.23 -14.07
C TRP A 366 -14.30 -27.15 -12.81
N ILE A 367 -14.54 -25.92 -12.34
CA ILE A 367 -15.57 -25.65 -11.34
C ILE A 367 -16.60 -24.73 -11.99
N MET A 368 -17.87 -25.09 -11.87
CA MET A 368 -18.98 -24.34 -12.44
C MET A 368 -19.90 -23.83 -11.34
N GLY A 369 -20.31 -22.57 -11.43
CA GLY A 369 -21.34 -21.96 -10.59
C GLY A 369 -22.57 -21.63 -11.43
N GLU A 370 -23.73 -22.12 -11.03
CA GLU A 370 -25.01 -21.93 -11.68
C GLU A 370 -25.95 -21.14 -10.78
N CYS A 371 -26.74 -20.26 -11.39
CA CYS A 371 -27.74 -19.47 -10.69
C CYS A 371 -29.04 -19.37 -11.49
N LEU A 372 -30.16 -19.35 -10.77
CA LEU A 372 -31.48 -19.04 -11.29
C LEU A 372 -31.95 -17.70 -10.72
N GLY A 373 -32.31 -16.78 -11.60
CA GLY A 373 -32.78 -15.44 -11.23
C GLY A 373 -34.15 -15.49 -10.57
N ALA A 374 -34.32 -14.74 -9.47
CA ALA A 374 -35.61 -14.60 -8.81
C ALA A 374 -36.61 -13.84 -9.70
N GLY A 375 -37.83 -14.36 -9.84
CA GLY A 375 -38.87 -13.83 -10.72
C GLY A 375 -39.36 -12.40 -10.42
N ARG A 376 -38.80 -11.69 -9.42
CA ARG A 376 -39.15 -10.28 -9.09
C ARG A 376 -38.80 -9.30 -10.22
N GLY A 377 -37.88 -9.65 -11.12
CA GLY A 377 -37.57 -8.87 -12.33
C GLY A 377 -38.68 -8.86 -13.40
N ARG A 378 -39.71 -9.72 -13.30
CA ARG A 378 -40.77 -9.82 -14.32
C ARG A 378 -41.70 -8.61 -14.45
N LYS A 379 -41.57 -7.57 -13.61
CA LYS A 379 -42.29 -6.30 -13.84
C LYS A 379 -41.77 -5.52 -15.06
N PHE A 380 -40.65 -5.93 -15.67
CA PHE A 380 -40.04 -5.23 -16.82
C PHE A 380 -40.50 -5.69 -18.22
N SER A 381 -41.38 -6.68 -18.36
CA SER A 381 -41.90 -7.07 -19.69
C SER A 381 -43.43 -7.20 -19.72
N GLY A 382 -44.10 -6.06 -19.89
CA GLY A 382 -45.42 -6.03 -20.50
C GLY A 382 -45.34 -6.55 -21.94
N GLY A 383 -45.62 -7.83 -22.14
CA GLY A 383 -45.73 -8.46 -23.45
C GLY A 383 -45.24 -9.90 -23.46
N GLU A 384 -45.99 -10.75 -24.15
CA GLU A 384 -45.88 -12.22 -24.26
C GLU A 384 -44.54 -12.77 -24.84
N SER A 385 -43.47 -11.97 -24.94
CA SER A 385 -42.33 -12.21 -25.82
C SER A 385 -41.09 -12.88 -25.20
N HIS A 386 -40.97 -13.03 -23.87
CA HIS A 386 -39.80 -13.70 -23.27
C HIS A 386 -40.22 -14.83 -22.32
N LYS A 387 -40.41 -16.01 -22.90
CA LYS A 387 -40.83 -17.27 -22.26
C LYS A 387 -39.65 -18.12 -21.74
N SER A 388 -38.47 -17.53 -21.54
CA SER A 388 -37.24 -18.23 -21.13
C SER A 388 -36.98 -18.11 -19.62
N ILE A 389 -36.34 -19.11 -19.04
CA ILE A 389 -35.96 -19.14 -17.62
C ILE A 389 -34.67 -18.32 -17.44
N PRO A 390 -34.61 -17.37 -16.48
CA PRO A 390 -33.40 -16.60 -16.21
C PRO A 390 -32.38 -17.48 -15.51
N TRP A 391 -31.51 -18.13 -16.28
CA TRP A 391 -30.48 -19.04 -15.82
C TRP A 391 -29.14 -18.64 -16.40
N ALA A 392 -28.07 -18.70 -15.60
CA ALA A 392 -26.70 -18.53 -16.07
C ALA A 392 -25.76 -19.50 -15.37
N CYS A 393 -24.71 -19.89 -16.07
CA CYS A 393 -23.63 -20.72 -15.57
C CYS A 393 -22.30 -20.05 -15.87
N VAL A 394 -21.40 -20.01 -14.90
CA VAL A 394 -20.04 -19.49 -15.05
C VAL A 394 -19.09 -20.63 -14.74
N ALA A 395 -18.13 -20.89 -15.62
CA ALA A 395 -17.17 -21.99 -15.46
C ALA A 395 -15.74 -21.48 -15.41
N ALA A 396 -15.03 -21.89 -14.37
CA ALA A 396 -13.64 -21.58 -14.12
C ALA A 396 -12.77 -22.80 -14.42
N TYR A 397 -11.78 -22.62 -15.28
CA TYR A 397 -10.75 -23.61 -15.57
C TYR A 397 -9.74 -23.67 -14.43
N ILE A 398 -9.45 -24.87 -13.91
CA ILE A 398 -8.54 -25.05 -12.77
C ILE A 398 -7.14 -25.45 -13.24
N HIS A 399 -7.02 -26.62 -13.88
CA HIS A 399 -5.79 -27.11 -14.51
C HIS A 399 -6.10 -28.32 -15.39
N SER A 400 -5.09 -28.80 -16.11
CA SER A 400 -5.11 -30.09 -16.81
C SER A 400 -4.11 -31.07 -16.23
N VAL A 401 -4.43 -32.36 -16.29
CA VAL A 401 -3.56 -33.46 -15.85
C VAL A 401 -3.38 -34.43 -17.01
N ASN A 402 -2.13 -34.71 -17.39
CA ASN A 402 -1.83 -35.76 -18.36
C ASN A 402 -1.89 -37.12 -17.66
N VAL A 403 -2.61 -38.07 -18.25
CA VAL A 403 -2.74 -39.42 -17.71
C VAL A 403 -1.93 -40.35 -18.59
N ASP A 404 -0.69 -40.63 -18.19
CA ASP A 404 0.18 -41.58 -18.88
C ASP A 404 -0.23 -43.02 -18.51
N GLY A 405 -0.90 -43.73 -19.43
CA GLY A 405 -1.21 -45.16 -19.32
C GLY A 405 -2.42 -45.60 -20.15
N GLU A 406 -2.39 -46.83 -20.66
CA GLU A 406 -3.54 -47.53 -21.25
C GLU A 406 -4.60 -47.78 -20.16
N TYR A 407 -5.40 -46.76 -19.85
CA TYR A 407 -6.59 -46.89 -19.03
C TYR A 407 -7.80 -47.05 -19.95
N ASP A 408 -8.50 -48.17 -19.81
CA ASP A 408 -9.62 -48.57 -20.67
C ASP A 408 -10.79 -47.56 -20.53
N ALA A 409 -11.13 -46.87 -21.64
CA ALA A 409 -12.09 -45.78 -21.67
C ALA A 409 -13.54 -46.19 -21.30
N SER A 410 -13.80 -47.49 -21.23
CA SER A 410 -15.10 -48.08 -20.95
C SER A 410 -15.47 -48.05 -19.45
N ASP A 411 -14.50 -48.02 -18.53
CA ASP A 411 -14.73 -48.28 -17.09
C ASP A 411 -14.44 -47.12 -16.12
N MET A 412 -14.58 -45.87 -16.59
CA MET A 412 -14.46 -44.65 -15.76
C MET A 412 -15.68 -44.42 -14.84
N SER A 413 -16.13 -45.45 -14.11
CA SER A 413 -17.22 -45.34 -13.13
C SER A 413 -16.78 -45.34 -11.66
N CYS A 414 -15.48 -45.47 -11.36
CA CYS A 414 -15.03 -45.61 -9.97
C CYS A 414 -13.73 -44.85 -9.64
N HIS A 415 -13.84 -43.94 -8.68
CA HIS A 415 -12.77 -43.29 -7.88
C HIS A 415 -11.98 -42.11 -8.49
N PHE A 416 -12.66 -41.00 -8.79
CA PHE A 416 -11.97 -39.69 -8.78
C PHE A 416 -11.58 -39.35 -7.33
N THR A 417 -10.29 -39.36 -7.02
CA THR A 417 -9.81 -38.94 -5.69
C THR A 417 -9.99 -37.43 -5.53
N PRO A 418 -10.37 -36.93 -4.34
CA PRO A 418 -10.44 -35.49 -4.02
C PRO A 418 -9.14 -34.72 -4.35
N ASP A 419 -8.02 -35.43 -4.44
CA ASP A 419 -6.70 -34.90 -4.76
C ASP A 419 -6.54 -34.43 -6.22
N LEU A 420 -7.48 -34.73 -7.12
CA LEU A 420 -7.39 -34.30 -8.53
C LEU A 420 -7.46 -32.78 -8.69
N PHE A 421 -8.07 -32.05 -7.74
CA PHE A 421 -8.15 -30.59 -7.75
C PHE A 421 -7.03 -29.93 -6.92
N LYS A 422 -6.06 -30.71 -6.40
CA LYS A 422 -4.89 -30.18 -5.70
C LYS A 422 -3.91 -29.58 -6.71
N VAL A 423 -3.78 -28.27 -6.62
CA VAL A 423 -3.03 -27.43 -7.56
C VAL A 423 -1.52 -27.62 -7.39
N SER A 424 -0.82 -27.89 -8.50
CA SER A 424 0.66 -27.93 -8.58
C SER A 424 1.21 -26.61 -9.14
N ASN A 425 2.44 -26.21 -8.84
CA ASN A 425 3.03 -24.95 -9.36
C ASN A 425 3.02 -24.83 -10.91
N ALA A 426 3.00 -25.95 -11.64
CA ALA A 426 2.92 -25.97 -13.11
C ALA A 426 1.56 -25.48 -13.68
N SER A 427 0.48 -25.50 -12.89
CA SER A 427 -0.84 -25.06 -13.36
C SER A 427 -0.96 -23.54 -13.54
N VAL A 428 -0.13 -22.76 -12.84
CA VAL A 428 -0.15 -21.29 -12.88
C VAL A 428 0.21 -20.77 -14.28
N GLN A 429 1.17 -21.40 -14.96
CA GLN A 429 1.60 -21.01 -16.32
C GLN A 429 0.54 -21.31 -17.39
N SER A 430 -0.20 -22.42 -17.25
CA SER A 430 -1.28 -22.77 -18.20
C SER A 430 -2.42 -21.75 -18.23
N ARG A 431 -2.50 -20.90 -17.20
CA ARG A 431 -3.58 -19.95 -17.01
C ARG A 431 -3.29 -18.53 -17.48
N GLU A 432 -2.02 -18.15 -17.60
CA GLU A 432 -1.66 -16.84 -18.18
C GLU A 432 -2.19 -16.68 -19.61
N ASN A 433 -2.50 -17.80 -20.29
CA ASN A 433 -3.05 -17.85 -21.64
C ASN A 433 -4.56 -18.16 -21.71
N PHE A 434 -5.28 -18.22 -20.59
CA PHE A 434 -6.72 -18.54 -20.60
C PHE A 434 -7.57 -17.34 -21.04
N GLU A 435 -8.38 -17.52 -22.08
CA GLU A 435 -9.30 -16.50 -22.58
C GLU A 435 -10.76 -16.92 -22.34
N GLY A 436 -11.48 -16.19 -21.48
CA GLY A 436 -12.90 -16.44 -21.23
C GLY A 436 -13.75 -16.16 -22.46
N ARG A 437 -14.78 -16.97 -22.66
CA ARG A 437 -15.65 -16.99 -23.85
C ARG A 437 -17.12 -17.04 -23.45
N ALA A 438 -17.98 -16.50 -24.30
CA ALA A 438 -19.42 -16.59 -24.14
C ALA A 438 -19.95 -17.88 -24.76
N PHE A 439 -20.95 -18.47 -24.12
CA PHE A 439 -21.62 -19.68 -24.54
C PHE A 439 -23.13 -19.44 -24.54
N CYS A 440 -23.80 -20.08 -25.49
CA CYS A 440 -25.23 -20.35 -25.44
C CYS A 440 -25.35 -21.85 -25.66
N PHE A 441 -24.94 -22.61 -24.63
CA PHE A 441 -24.68 -24.06 -24.58
C PHE A 441 -23.52 -24.55 -25.44
N LEU A 442 -23.34 -23.96 -26.61
CA LEU A 442 -22.19 -24.14 -27.49
C LEU A 442 -21.35 -22.86 -27.52
N PRO A 443 -20.05 -22.97 -27.84
CA PRO A 443 -19.13 -21.84 -27.84
C PRO A 443 -19.56 -20.81 -28.89
N LEU A 444 -19.62 -19.54 -28.49
CA LEU A 444 -19.78 -18.40 -29.39
C LEU A 444 -18.40 -17.85 -29.75
N PRO A 445 -18.22 -17.25 -30.94
CA PRO A 445 -16.98 -16.58 -31.32
C PRO A 445 -16.82 -15.21 -30.62
N ILE A 446 -17.12 -15.16 -29.32
CA ILE A 446 -17.14 -13.95 -28.49
C ILE A 446 -16.19 -14.16 -27.32
N SER A 447 -15.10 -13.41 -27.31
CA SER A 447 -14.20 -13.29 -26.17
C SER A 447 -14.79 -12.32 -25.15
N THR A 448 -14.89 -12.77 -23.90
CA THR A 448 -15.48 -11.99 -22.80
C THR A 448 -14.44 -11.12 -22.08
N GLY A 449 -13.15 -11.45 -22.20
CA GLY A 449 -12.07 -10.83 -21.42
C GLY A 449 -12.08 -11.18 -19.92
N LEU A 450 -13.01 -12.03 -19.48
CA LEU A 450 -13.13 -12.48 -18.09
C LEU A 450 -12.33 -13.77 -17.87
N PRO A 451 -11.85 -14.05 -16.64
CA PRO A 451 -11.07 -15.27 -16.36
C PRO A 451 -11.95 -16.51 -16.17
N ALA A 452 -13.12 -16.57 -16.82
CA ALA A 452 -14.08 -17.66 -16.78
C ALA A 452 -14.93 -17.68 -18.07
N HIS A 453 -15.48 -18.85 -18.42
CA HIS A 453 -16.51 -18.95 -19.46
C HIS A 453 -17.89 -18.60 -18.89
N ILE A 454 -18.74 -17.98 -19.71
CA ILE A 454 -20.09 -17.57 -19.30
C ILE A 454 -21.11 -18.18 -20.24
N ASN A 455 -22.07 -18.92 -19.70
CA ASN A 455 -23.14 -19.55 -20.44
C ASN A 455 -24.51 -19.06 -19.98
N SER A 456 -25.39 -18.75 -20.94
CA SER A 456 -26.80 -18.46 -20.67
C SER A 456 -27.66 -18.54 -21.94
N TYR A 457 -28.98 -18.44 -21.79
CA TYR A 457 -29.95 -18.25 -22.87
C TYR A 457 -29.87 -16.83 -23.45
N PHE A 458 -28.72 -16.46 -24.02
CA PHE A 458 -28.52 -15.16 -24.64
C PHE A 458 -29.39 -15.00 -25.90
N GLU A 459 -29.91 -13.80 -26.09
CA GLU A 459 -30.47 -13.35 -27.37
C GLU A 459 -29.31 -13.00 -28.30
N LEU A 460 -29.16 -13.78 -29.38
CA LEU A 460 -28.05 -13.67 -30.32
C LEU A 460 -28.43 -12.84 -31.56
N SER A 461 -27.43 -12.27 -32.23
CA SER A 461 -27.57 -11.75 -33.59
C SER A 461 -27.97 -12.87 -34.57
N SER A 462 -28.50 -12.51 -35.75
CA SER A 462 -28.94 -13.48 -36.77
C SER A 462 -27.81 -14.38 -37.28
N ASN A 463 -26.58 -13.89 -37.29
CA ASN A 463 -25.37 -14.63 -37.66
C ASN A 463 -24.66 -15.31 -36.47
N ARG A 464 -25.25 -15.25 -35.26
CA ARG A 464 -24.73 -15.84 -34.00
C ARG A 464 -23.29 -15.40 -33.64
N ARG A 465 -22.82 -14.26 -34.15
CA ARG A 465 -21.48 -13.73 -33.85
C ARG A 465 -21.44 -12.81 -32.65
N ASP A 466 -22.58 -12.22 -32.28
CA ASP A 466 -22.70 -11.28 -31.17
C ASP A 466 -23.96 -11.55 -30.35
N ILE A 467 -24.00 -11.04 -29.12
CA ILE A 467 -25.21 -10.97 -28.31
C ILE A 467 -25.88 -9.59 -28.48
N TRP A 468 -27.21 -9.54 -28.41
CA TRP A 468 -27.93 -8.27 -28.45
C TRP A 468 -27.56 -7.41 -27.24
N PHE A 469 -26.99 -6.24 -27.51
CA PHE A 469 -26.62 -5.24 -26.51
C PHE A 469 -26.59 -3.84 -27.15
N GLY A 470 -27.08 -2.82 -26.43
CA GLY A 470 -27.11 -1.45 -26.92
C GLY A 470 -28.26 -0.63 -26.35
N ASN A 471 -28.02 0.69 -26.20
CA ASN A 471 -28.97 1.66 -25.63
C ASN A 471 -29.75 2.43 -26.70
N ASP A 472 -29.31 2.35 -27.96
CA ASP A 472 -29.89 2.97 -29.16
C ASP A 472 -31.01 2.13 -29.80
N MET A 473 -31.32 0.98 -29.20
CA MET A 473 -32.34 0.05 -29.67
C MET A 473 -33.76 0.47 -29.27
N ALA A 474 -34.72 0.31 -30.18
CA ALA A 474 -36.15 0.53 -29.94
C ALA A 474 -36.99 -0.75 -30.18
N GLY A 475 -38.19 -0.79 -29.60
CA GLY A 475 -39.14 -1.89 -29.82
C GLY A 475 -38.61 -3.26 -29.38
N GLY A 476 -38.66 -4.26 -30.27
CA GLY A 476 -38.23 -5.63 -30.00
C GLY A 476 -36.72 -5.79 -29.79
N GLY A 477 -35.90 -4.95 -30.42
CA GLY A 477 -34.44 -4.94 -30.22
C GLY A 477 -34.06 -4.53 -28.80
N LYS A 478 -34.75 -3.53 -28.25
CA LYS A 478 -34.56 -3.10 -26.86
C LYS A 478 -34.86 -4.22 -25.87
N LYS A 479 -35.97 -4.94 -26.06
CA LYS A 479 -36.33 -6.06 -25.19
C LYS A 479 -35.29 -7.19 -25.19
N ARG A 480 -34.66 -7.47 -26.33
CA ARG A 480 -33.56 -8.46 -26.44
C ARG A 480 -32.31 -8.00 -25.70
N SER A 481 -31.96 -6.72 -25.84
CA SER A 481 -30.86 -6.08 -25.10
C SER A 481 -31.11 -6.12 -23.58
N ASP A 482 -32.29 -5.68 -23.14
CA ASP A 482 -32.70 -5.66 -21.74
C ASP A 482 -32.66 -7.06 -21.09
N TRP A 483 -33.04 -8.11 -21.84
CA TRP A 483 -32.94 -9.49 -21.39
C TRP A 483 -31.49 -9.92 -21.13
N ASN A 484 -30.59 -9.68 -22.08
CA ASN A 484 -29.18 -10.03 -21.91
C ASN A 484 -28.54 -9.26 -20.75
N ILE A 485 -28.83 -7.96 -20.61
CA ILE A 485 -28.38 -7.14 -19.48
C ILE A 485 -28.90 -7.72 -18.16
N TYR A 486 -30.19 -8.05 -18.08
CA TYR A 486 -30.79 -8.63 -16.88
C TYR A 486 -30.10 -9.93 -16.47
N VAL A 487 -29.88 -10.84 -17.42
CA VAL A 487 -29.21 -12.12 -17.21
C VAL A 487 -27.78 -11.92 -16.72
N LEU A 488 -27.01 -11.04 -17.37
CA LEU A 488 -25.62 -10.76 -16.99
C LEU A 488 -25.53 -10.18 -15.58
N ASP A 489 -26.32 -9.14 -15.31
CA ASP A 489 -26.24 -8.35 -14.08
C ASP A 489 -26.85 -9.08 -12.86
N ASN A 490 -27.97 -9.80 -13.05
CA ASN A 490 -28.77 -10.33 -11.93
C ASN A 490 -28.73 -11.86 -11.81
N VAL A 491 -28.08 -12.56 -12.75
CA VAL A 491 -28.00 -14.03 -12.72
C VAL A 491 -26.55 -14.49 -12.86
N ALA A 492 -25.84 -14.06 -13.90
CA ALA A 492 -24.46 -14.45 -14.15
C ALA A 492 -23.48 -13.87 -13.12
N ALA A 493 -23.63 -12.60 -12.75
CA ALA A 493 -22.81 -11.99 -11.69
C ALA A 493 -22.95 -12.72 -10.33
N PRO A 494 -24.17 -13.00 -9.82
CA PRO A 494 -24.33 -13.86 -8.64
C PRO A 494 -23.74 -15.27 -8.79
N ALA A 495 -23.95 -15.92 -9.95
CA ALA A 495 -23.36 -17.23 -10.24
C ALA A 495 -21.82 -17.21 -10.13
N TYR A 496 -21.19 -16.15 -10.63
CA TYR A 496 -19.76 -15.93 -10.51
C TYR A 496 -19.34 -15.68 -9.05
N GLY A 497 -20.12 -14.93 -8.27
CA GLY A 497 -19.85 -14.74 -6.85
C GLY A 497 -19.81 -16.06 -6.06
N HIS A 498 -20.78 -16.94 -6.29
CA HIS A 498 -20.81 -18.28 -5.69
C HIS A 498 -19.68 -19.18 -6.20
N LEU A 499 -19.33 -19.07 -7.48
CA LEU A 499 -18.18 -19.77 -8.04
C LEU A 499 -16.88 -19.37 -7.31
N LEU A 500 -16.65 -18.07 -7.08
CA LEU A 500 -15.47 -17.59 -6.35
C LEU A 500 -15.42 -18.14 -4.92
N GLU A 501 -16.56 -18.21 -4.22
CA GLU A 501 -16.62 -18.81 -2.88
C GLU A 501 -16.26 -20.30 -2.89
N LYS A 502 -16.78 -21.06 -3.87
CA LYS A 502 -16.41 -22.48 -4.02
C LYS A 502 -14.92 -22.63 -4.34
N ILE A 503 -14.36 -21.85 -5.26
CA ILE A 503 -12.94 -21.88 -5.59
C ILE A 503 -12.07 -21.52 -4.36
N ALA A 504 -12.48 -20.54 -3.56
CA ALA A 504 -11.79 -20.14 -2.33
C ALA A 504 -11.66 -21.31 -1.33
N ILE A 505 -12.73 -22.11 -1.20
CA ILE A 505 -12.74 -23.30 -0.33
C ILE A 505 -11.84 -24.41 -0.86
N GLU A 506 -11.84 -24.64 -2.17
CA GLU A 506 -11.10 -25.76 -2.79
C GLU A 506 -9.60 -25.49 -2.94
N ILE A 507 -9.21 -24.29 -3.36
CA ILE A 507 -7.82 -23.97 -3.69
C ILE A 507 -7.12 -23.26 -2.52
N GLY A 508 -7.87 -22.52 -1.69
CA GLY A 508 -7.29 -21.71 -0.63
C GLY A 508 -6.65 -20.40 -1.13
N PRO A 509 -6.08 -19.60 -0.21
CA PRO A 509 -5.59 -18.25 -0.49
C PRO A 509 -4.22 -18.30 -1.20
N CYS A 510 -4.22 -18.27 -2.52
CA CYS A 510 -3.02 -18.25 -3.36
C CYS A 510 -3.18 -17.36 -4.58
N ASP A 511 -2.10 -17.11 -5.32
CA ASP A 511 -2.12 -16.27 -6.52
C ASP A 511 -3.08 -16.83 -7.60
N LEU A 512 -3.24 -18.16 -7.67
CA LEU A 512 -4.22 -18.80 -8.55
C LEU A 512 -5.66 -18.44 -8.17
N PHE A 513 -5.98 -18.34 -6.87
CA PHE A 513 -7.31 -17.87 -6.46
C PHE A 513 -7.53 -16.42 -6.92
N PHE A 514 -6.55 -15.55 -6.68
CA PHE A 514 -6.67 -14.14 -7.03
C PHE A 514 -6.78 -13.87 -8.53
N SER A 515 -6.25 -14.74 -9.39
CA SER A 515 -6.42 -14.59 -10.84
C SER A 515 -7.82 -14.92 -11.36
N TYR A 516 -8.74 -15.47 -10.56
CA TYR A 516 -10.16 -15.64 -10.95
C TYR A 516 -10.96 -14.35 -10.81
N TRP A 517 -10.37 -13.30 -10.27
CA TRP A 517 -11.04 -12.01 -10.14
C TRP A 517 -10.96 -11.22 -11.44
N PRO A 518 -12.06 -10.62 -11.91
CA PRO A 518 -12.04 -9.79 -13.09
C PRO A 518 -11.39 -8.44 -12.77
N THR A 519 -10.07 -8.35 -12.93
CA THR A 519 -9.28 -7.12 -12.69
C THR A 519 -8.79 -6.45 -13.97
N ALA A 520 -8.84 -7.13 -15.11
CA ALA A 520 -8.46 -6.57 -16.41
C ALA A 520 -9.55 -5.63 -16.95
N ALA A 521 -9.18 -4.70 -17.83
CA ALA A 521 -10.14 -3.87 -18.53
C ALA A 521 -10.95 -4.74 -19.50
N VAL A 522 -12.27 -4.78 -19.30
CA VAL A 522 -13.21 -5.57 -20.10
C VAL A 522 -14.09 -4.65 -20.93
N LEU A 523 -14.52 -5.09 -22.11
CA LEU A 523 -15.47 -4.36 -22.95
C LEU A 523 -16.92 -4.62 -22.51
N GLU A 524 -17.81 -3.67 -22.80
CA GLU A 524 -19.25 -3.91 -22.64
C GLU A 524 -19.72 -5.02 -23.58
N PRO A 525 -20.69 -5.88 -23.18
CA PRO A 525 -21.48 -5.81 -21.95
C PRO A 525 -20.87 -6.51 -20.71
N TRP A 526 -19.74 -7.18 -20.89
CA TRP A 526 -19.11 -8.00 -19.85
C TRP A 526 -18.53 -7.15 -18.70
N ALA A 527 -18.14 -5.90 -19.00
CA ALA A 527 -17.77 -4.90 -18.01
C ALA A 527 -18.91 -4.60 -17.03
N SER A 528 -20.16 -4.49 -17.51
CA SER A 528 -21.33 -4.35 -16.64
C SER A 528 -21.47 -5.53 -15.67
N MET A 529 -21.33 -6.76 -16.17
CA MET A 529 -21.36 -7.97 -15.35
C MET A 529 -20.26 -7.96 -14.28
N ALA A 530 -19.03 -7.57 -14.62
CA ALA A 530 -17.93 -7.48 -13.67
C ALA A 530 -18.23 -6.46 -12.55
N ARG A 531 -18.72 -5.26 -12.89
CA ARG A 531 -19.15 -4.27 -11.88
C ARG A 531 -20.25 -4.80 -10.97
N LYS A 532 -21.24 -5.51 -11.56
CA LYS A 532 -22.34 -6.14 -10.81
C LYS A 532 -21.89 -7.28 -9.93
N LEU A 533 -20.85 -8.02 -10.32
CA LEU A 533 -20.21 -9.02 -9.46
C LEU A 533 -19.64 -8.36 -8.19
N TYR A 534 -18.83 -7.31 -8.32
CA TYR A 534 -18.27 -6.61 -7.15
C TYR A 534 -19.36 -6.02 -6.23
N LEU A 535 -20.41 -5.44 -6.82
CA LEU A 535 -21.60 -4.98 -6.09
C LEU A 535 -22.26 -6.13 -5.33
N PHE A 536 -22.55 -7.24 -6.00
CA PHE A 536 -23.15 -8.42 -5.38
C PHE A 536 -22.29 -8.98 -4.24
N LEU A 537 -20.97 -9.06 -4.40
CA LEU A 537 -20.04 -9.51 -3.36
C LEU A 537 -20.02 -8.55 -2.14
N SER A 538 -20.29 -7.26 -2.34
CA SER A 538 -20.40 -6.29 -1.25
C SER A 538 -21.68 -6.49 -0.40
N GLU A 539 -22.77 -6.98 -1.02
CA GLU A 539 -24.09 -7.07 -0.39
C GLU A 539 -24.43 -8.47 0.13
N SER A 540 -24.03 -9.52 -0.58
CA SER A 540 -24.43 -10.93 -0.37
C SER A 540 -23.88 -11.58 0.90
N GLY A 541 -22.78 -11.09 1.45
CA GLY A 541 -22.14 -11.67 2.63
C GLY A 541 -21.29 -12.93 2.35
N LEU A 542 -21.03 -13.25 1.08
CA LEU A 542 -20.16 -14.36 0.67
C LEU A 542 -18.73 -14.19 1.19
N ARG A 543 -18.09 -15.31 1.56
CA ARG A 543 -16.75 -15.33 2.18
C ARG A 543 -15.67 -15.56 1.14
N VAL A 544 -15.40 -14.53 0.35
CA VAL A 544 -14.45 -14.59 -0.79
C VAL A 544 -13.15 -13.81 -0.54
N LEU A 545 -13.02 -13.10 0.58
CA LEU A 545 -11.83 -12.31 0.91
C LEU A 545 -11.04 -13.00 2.02
N TYR A 546 -9.72 -13.11 1.87
CA TYR A 546 -8.88 -13.78 2.86
C TYR A 546 -8.21 -12.77 3.80
N THR A 547 -8.21 -13.06 5.10
CA THR A 547 -7.41 -12.34 6.09
C THR A 547 -6.49 -13.29 6.85
N LYS A 548 -5.24 -12.87 7.10
CA LYS A 548 -4.28 -13.62 7.94
C LYS A 548 -4.58 -13.50 9.43
N ALA A 549 -5.46 -12.59 9.82
CA ALA A 549 -5.80 -12.38 11.22
C ALA A 549 -6.45 -13.63 11.83
N ARG A 550 -6.17 -13.86 13.13
CA ARG A 550 -6.72 -14.96 13.93
C ARG A 550 -6.43 -16.37 13.38
N GLY A 551 -5.28 -16.54 12.73
CA GLY A 551 -4.85 -17.84 12.20
C GLY A 551 -5.29 -18.13 10.76
N GLY A 552 -5.85 -17.14 10.05
CA GLY A 552 -6.27 -17.28 8.66
C GLY A 552 -7.74 -17.64 8.53
N GLN A 553 -8.52 -16.81 7.83
CA GLN A 553 -9.94 -17.09 7.59
C GLN A 553 -10.46 -16.35 6.35
N TRP A 554 -11.46 -16.96 5.70
CA TRP A 554 -12.28 -16.34 4.68
C TRP A 554 -13.39 -15.50 5.30
N ILE A 555 -13.50 -14.24 4.89
CA ILE A 555 -14.43 -13.25 5.42
C ILE A 555 -15.22 -12.57 4.30
N SER A 556 -16.38 -12.03 4.67
CA SER A 556 -17.19 -11.21 3.77
C SER A 556 -16.66 -9.78 3.67
N SER A 557 -16.98 -9.10 2.56
CA SER A 557 -16.80 -7.66 2.36
C SER A 557 -17.26 -6.77 3.53
N LYS A 558 -18.38 -7.13 4.19
CA LYS A 558 -18.91 -6.41 5.37
C LYS A 558 -18.00 -6.48 6.61
N GLN A 559 -17.18 -7.53 6.72
CA GLN A 559 -16.25 -7.76 7.83
C GLN A 559 -14.82 -7.34 7.49
N ALA A 560 -14.52 -7.18 6.20
CA ALA A 560 -13.22 -6.85 5.68
C ALA A 560 -12.82 -5.41 5.96
N LEU A 561 -11.52 -5.21 6.24
CA LEU A 561 -10.85 -3.93 6.18
C LEU A 561 -9.89 -3.95 4.97
N PHE A 562 -10.11 -3.04 4.03
CA PHE A 562 -9.30 -2.97 2.82
C PHE A 562 -8.03 -2.15 3.07
N PRO A 563 -6.85 -2.60 2.62
CA PRO A 563 -5.59 -1.90 2.83
C PRO A 563 -5.53 -0.60 2.02
N ASP A 564 -4.88 0.41 2.61
CA ASP A 564 -4.61 1.69 1.98
C ASP A 564 -3.30 1.67 1.21
N PHE A 565 -3.39 1.41 -0.09
CA PHE A 565 -2.21 1.35 -0.97
C PHE A 565 -1.57 2.73 -1.25
N SER A 566 -2.11 3.83 -0.73
CA SER A 566 -1.42 5.13 -0.79
C SER A 566 -0.23 5.20 0.17
N PHE A 567 -0.19 4.33 1.18
CA PHE A 567 0.89 4.27 2.16
C PHE A 567 2.08 3.42 1.68
N HIS A 568 3.27 4.00 1.65
CA HIS A 568 4.49 3.36 1.13
C HIS A 568 4.92 2.07 1.86
N ARG A 569 4.60 1.92 3.16
CA ARG A 569 4.89 0.73 3.97
C ARG A 569 3.65 -0.12 4.27
N ILE A 570 2.70 -0.16 3.34
CA ILE A 570 1.44 -0.90 3.52
C ILE A 570 1.64 -2.39 3.79
N ARG A 571 2.66 -3.04 3.23
CA ARG A 571 2.93 -4.47 3.47
C ARG A 571 3.24 -4.74 4.95
N ASP A 572 4.15 -3.98 5.53
CA ASP A 572 4.50 -4.05 6.95
C ASP A 572 3.28 -3.75 7.84
N LEU A 573 2.47 -2.75 7.44
CA LEU A 573 1.26 -2.36 8.16
C LEU A 573 0.19 -3.47 8.12
N VAL A 574 -0.03 -4.10 6.96
CA VAL A 574 -0.98 -5.20 6.80
C VAL A 574 -0.61 -6.37 7.70
N GLU A 575 0.67 -6.72 7.75
CA GLU A 575 1.18 -7.78 8.61
C GLU A 575 1.01 -7.43 10.10
N ALA A 576 1.45 -6.24 10.51
CA ALA A 576 1.32 -5.74 11.89
C ALA A 576 -0.14 -5.73 12.39
N LEU A 577 -1.07 -5.22 11.58
CA LEU A 577 -2.49 -5.13 11.94
C LEU A 577 -3.19 -6.49 11.92
N SER A 578 -2.81 -7.39 10.99
CA SER A 578 -3.33 -8.75 10.94
C SER A 578 -2.91 -9.55 12.18
N ASP A 579 -1.65 -9.39 12.61
CA ASP A 579 -1.12 -9.99 13.85
C ASP A 579 -1.79 -9.44 15.11
N ALA A 580 -2.13 -8.14 15.11
CA ALA A 580 -2.97 -7.52 16.15
C ALA A 580 -4.45 -7.98 16.07
N GLY A 581 -4.82 -8.83 15.11
CA GLY A 581 -6.12 -9.44 14.96
C GLY A 581 -7.17 -8.57 14.26
N LEU A 582 -6.78 -7.55 13.50
CA LEU A 582 -7.69 -6.79 12.64
C LEU A 582 -7.95 -7.57 11.34
N PRO A 583 -9.19 -7.64 10.84
CA PRO A 583 -9.54 -8.41 9.64
C PRO A 583 -9.10 -7.71 8.34
N LEU A 584 -7.80 -7.43 8.21
CA LEU A 584 -7.24 -6.82 7.01
C LEU A 584 -7.18 -7.84 5.86
N VAL A 585 -7.66 -7.43 4.69
CA VAL A 585 -7.71 -8.31 3.50
C VAL A 585 -6.33 -8.44 2.87
N THR A 586 -5.95 -9.67 2.52
CA THR A 586 -4.81 -9.95 1.65
C THR A 586 -5.31 -9.88 0.20
N ALA A 587 -5.06 -8.75 -0.47
CA ALA A 587 -5.51 -8.47 -1.83
C ALA A 587 -4.46 -7.65 -2.59
N SER A 588 -4.50 -7.67 -3.92
CA SER A 588 -3.71 -6.79 -4.77
C SER A 588 -4.32 -5.40 -4.87
N LYS A 589 -3.50 -4.40 -5.25
CA LYS A 589 -3.96 -3.02 -5.46
C LYS A 589 -5.11 -2.93 -6.48
N LEU A 590 -4.97 -3.62 -7.62
CA LEU A 590 -5.96 -3.65 -8.69
C LEU A 590 -7.32 -4.17 -8.20
N LEU A 591 -7.33 -5.23 -7.39
CA LEU A 591 -8.56 -5.80 -6.85
C LEU A 591 -9.28 -4.81 -5.93
N VAL A 592 -8.53 -4.10 -5.09
CA VAL A 592 -9.09 -3.08 -4.19
C VAL A 592 -9.62 -1.87 -4.96
N GLU A 593 -8.94 -1.43 -6.02
CA GLU A 593 -9.41 -0.37 -6.91
C GLU A 593 -10.73 -0.73 -7.59
N GLN A 594 -10.87 -1.96 -8.10
CA GLN A 594 -12.13 -2.44 -8.70
C GLN A 594 -13.28 -2.48 -7.69
N PHE A 595 -13.00 -2.91 -6.45
CA PHE A 595 -13.98 -2.88 -5.37
C PHE A 595 -14.42 -1.45 -5.03
N MET A 596 -13.50 -0.49 -5.01
CA MET A 596 -13.81 0.93 -4.75
C MET A 596 -14.58 1.59 -5.89
N GLU A 597 -14.25 1.25 -7.14
CA GLU A 597 -14.96 1.75 -8.32
C GLU A 597 -16.41 1.27 -8.33
N ALA A 598 -16.65 0.01 -7.98
CA ALA A 598 -17.99 -0.56 -7.90
C ALA A 598 -18.75 -0.15 -6.64
N CYS A 599 -18.08 0.00 -5.50
CA CYS A 599 -18.70 0.18 -4.18
C CYS A 599 -18.02 1.30 -3.37
N SER A 600 -18.74 2.40 -3.13
CA SER A 600 -18.22 3.54 -2.34
C SER A 600 -18.32 3.36 -0.82
N SER A 601 -19.07 2.36 -0.34
CA SER A 601 -19.36 2.14 1.09
C SER A 601 -18.46 1.11 1.79
N LEU A 602 -17.36 0.70 1.15
CA LEU A 602 -16.43 -0.28 1.72
C LEU A 602 -15.62 0.30 2.87
N ASN A 603 -15.29 -0.55 3.85
CA ASN A 603 -14.45 -0.16 4.98
C ASN A 603 -12.97 -0.08 4.56
N LEU A 604 -12.61 1.00 3.86
CA LEU A 604 -11.21 1.33 3.58
C LEU A 604 -10.49 1.69 4.88
N LEU A 605 -9.30 1.13 5.07
CA LEU A 605 -8.40 1.55 6.12
C LEU A 605 -8.04 3.03 5.90
N THR A 606 -8.35 3.87 6.87
CA THR A 606 -7.89 5.25 6.93
C THR A 606 -7.20 5.47 8.26
N PRO A 607 -6.27 6.43 8.38
CA PRO A 607 -5.62 6.69 9.65
C PRO A 607 -6.62 7.07 10.76
N GLN A 608 -7.67 7.82 10.45
CA GLN A 608 -8.77 8.16 11.37
C GLN A 608 -9.55 6.91 11.83
N LEU A 609 -9.90 6.00 10.91
CA LEU A 609 -10.58 4.75 11.25
C LEU A 609 -9.69 3.87 12.13
N LEU A 610 -8.40 3.74 11.80
CA LEU A 610 -7.45 2.95 12.57
C LEU A 610 -7.31 3.47 13.99
N ARG A 611 -7.13 4.79 14.17
CA ARG A 611 -7.09 5.42 15.49
C ARG A 611 -8.34 5.08 16.31
N THR A 612 -9.52 5.23 15.72
CA THR A 612 -10.79 4.89 16.37
C THR A 612 -10.85 3.42 16.81
N LEU A 613 -10.39 2.49 15.98
CA LEU A 613 -10.37 1.06 16.28
C LEU A 613 -9.40 0.70 17.41
N LEU A 614 -8.21 1.31 17.43
CA LEU A 614 -7.18 1.06 18.43
C LEU A 614 -7.48 1.73 19.78
N ILE A 615 -8.10 2.92 19.78
CA ILE A 615 -8.55 3.59 21.00
C ILE A 615 -9.68 2.78 21.67
N ARG A 616 -10.65 2.29 20.88
CA ARG A 616 -11.78 1.50 21.42
C ARG A 616 -11.37 0.13 21.95
N ARG A 617 -10.32 -0.48 21.40
CA ARG A 617 -9.83 -1.79 21.82
C ARG A 617 -8.32 -1.76 21.88
N LYS A 618 -7.77 -1.80 23.11
CA LYS A 618 -6.34 -1.97 23.33
C LYS A 618 -5.89 -3.29 22.69
N ARG A 619 -5.00 -3.20 21.70
CA ARG A 619 -4.42 -4.35 20.99
C ARG A 619 -2.92 -4.37 21.23
N GLY A 620 -2.38 -5.57 21.44
CA GLY A 620 -0.94 -5.77 21.55
C GLY A 620 -0.32 -5.97 20.17
N PHE A 621 0.90 -5.46 19.99
CA PHE A 621 1.73 -5.69 18.82
C PHE A 621 2.91 -6.57 19.20
N LYS A 622 3.30 -7.49 18.32
CA LYS A 622 4.33 -8.50 18.62
C LYS A 622 5.74 -7.92 18.72
N ASN A 623 6.04 -6.90 17.91
CA ASN A 623 7.38 -6.33 17.81
C ASN A 623 7.34 -4.80 17.70
N ARG A 624 8.50 -4.19 17.92
CA ARG A 624 8.69 -2.74 17.87
C ARG A 624 8.39 -2.13 16.50
N ASN A 625 8.85 -2.76 15.42
CA ASN A 625 8.61 -2.26 14.07
C ASN A 625 7.10 -2.17 13.75
N ALA A 626 6.29 -3.13 14.20
CA ALA A 626 4.84 -3.10 14.03
C ALA A 626 4.20 -1.88 14.71
N VAL A 627 4.65 -1.51 15.91
CA VAL A 627 4.18 -0.30 16.60
C VAL A 627 4.59 0.96 15.85
N VAL A 628 5.85 1.04 15.43
CA VAL A 628 6.37 2.20 14.70
C VAL A 628 5.63 2.41 13.38
N VAL A 629 5.43 1.37 12.58
CA VAL A 629 4.69 1.44 11.31
C VAL A 629 3.23 1.86 11.54
N THR A 630 2.60 1.32 12.58
CA THR A 630 1.21 1.65 12.93
C THR A 630 1.10 3.11 13.36
N LEU A 631 2.02 3.59 14.20
CA LEU A 631 2.09 4.98 14.62
C LEU A 631 2.34 5.91 13.43
N GLU A 632 3.30 5.55 12.56
CA GLU A 632 3.62 6.30 11.35
C GLU A 632 2.37 6.50 10.50
N TYR A 633 1.60 5.44 10.24
CA TYR A 633 0.35 5.52 9.50
C TYR A 633 -0.70 6.39 10.20
N CYS A 634 -0.88 6.24 11.53
CA CYS A 634 -1.81 7.06 12.32
C CYS A 634 -1.49 8.56 12.32
N LEU A 635 -0.24 8.93 12.03
CA LEU A 635 0.21 10.32 11.98
C LEU A 635 0.11 10.94 10.58
N VAL A 636 -0.13 10.16 9.51
CA VAL A 636 -0.08 10.64 8.11
C VAL A 636 -1.01 11.83 7.86
N ASP A 637 -2.27 11.73 8.28
CA ASP A 637 -3.35 12.70 8.02
C ASP A 637 -3.51 13.76 9.13
N LEU A 638 -2.67 13.73 10.16
CA LEU A 638 -2.81 14.58 11.33
C LEU A 638 -2.27 15.98 11.10
N ASN A 639 -3.12 16.97 11.38
CA ASN A 639 -2.71 18.35 11.57
C ASN A 639 -2.16 18.54 13.00
N PRO A 640 -0.96 19.11 13.18
CA PRO A 640 -0.33 19.31 14.49
C PRO A 640 -1.18 20.11 15.49
N THR A 641 -2.10 20.93 14.99
CA THR A 641 -2.97 21.80 15.80
C THR A 641 -4.13 21.07 16.49
N GLN A 642 -4.40 19.81 16.13
CA GLN A 642 -5.53 19.00 16.63
C GLN A 642 -5.09 17.61 17.14
N PRO A 643 -4.28 17.52 18.20
CA PRO A 643 -3.84 16.24 18.78
C PRO A 643 -4.97 15.48 19.49
N GLU A 644 -6.16 16.06 19.61
CA GLU A 644 -7.31 15.48 20.31
C GLU A 644 -7.76 14.14 19.72
N ASN A 645 -7.53 13.94 18.43
CA ASN A 645 -7.82 12.69 17.72
C ASN A 645 -6.86 11.54 18.08
N LEU A 646 -5.77 11.81 18.82
CA LEU A 646 -4.84 10.80 19.32
C LEU A 646 -5.17 10.35 20.74
N TYR A 647 -5.98 11.08 21.49
CA TYR A 647 -6.18 10.78 22.91
C TYR A 647 -6.72 9.36 23.15
N GLY A 648 -6.05 8.62 24.04
CA GLY A 648 -6.30 7.21 24.33
C GLY A 648 -5.54 6.22 23.44
N LEU A 649 -4.77 6.68 22.45
CA LEU A 649 -4.00 5.82 21.55
C LEU A 649 -2.69 5.37 22.25
N ALA A 650 -2.60 4.08 22.59
CA ALA A 650 -1.46 3.47 23.26
C ALA A 650 -0.38 2.98 22.27
N LEU A 651 0.18 3.90 21.48
CA LEU A 651 1.19 3.59 20.44
C LEU A 651 2.47 4.42 20.55
N LEU A 652 2.68 5.21 21.60
CA LEU A 652 3.86 6.06 21.73
C LEU A 652 5.05 5.24 22.29
N PRO A 653 6.06 4.86 21.49
CA PRO A 653 7.14 4.00 21.97
C PRO A 653 8.12 4.78 22.84
N LEU A 654 8.49 4.18 23.96
CA LEU A 654 9.40 4.73 24.97
C LEU A 654 10.78 4.08 24.87
N ALA A 655 11.80 4.76 25.39
CA ALA A 655 13.19 4.32 25.32
C ALA A 655 13.47 3.06 26.17
N ASP A 656 12.61 2.72 27.12
CA ASP A 656 12.66 1.47 27.89
C ASP A 656 12.05 0.27 27.14
N GLY A 657 11.51 0.49 25.93
CA GLY A 657 10.82 -0.53 25.12
C GLY A 657 9.33 -0.70 25.42
N SER A 658 8.78 0.06 26.36
CA SER A 658 7.34 0.11 26.65
C SER A 658 6.61 1.11 25.73
N HIS A 659 5.28 1.22 25.88
CA HIS A 659 4.46 2.11 25.06
C HIS A 659 3.52 2.94 25.95
N ALA A 660 3.57 4.26 25.77
CA ALA A 660 2.69 5.21 26.43
C ALA A 660 1.43 5.50 25.58
N SER A 661 0.41 6.04 26.24
CA SER A 661 -0.79 6.56 25.58
C SER A 661 -0.68 8.06 25.36
N PHE A 662 -1.19 8.54 24.23
CA PHE A 662 -1.44 9.96 24.04
C PHE A 662 -2.60 10.40 24.94
N GLU A 663 -2.39 11.44 25.73
CA GLU A 663 -3.38 11.95 26.68
C GLU A 663 -3.42 13.48 26.62
N LYS A 664 -4.45 14.07 27.24
CA LYS A 664 -4.55 15.52 27.36
C LYS A 664 -3.50 16.03 28.35
N ASN A 665 -2.92 17.20 28.08
CA ASN A 665 -1.97 17.83 28.99
C ASN A 665 -2.55 17.92 30.42
N GLY A 666 -1.76 17.43 31.39
CA GLY A 666 -2.11 17.43 32.81
C GLY A 666 -2.91 16.20 33.31
N THR A 667 -3.32 15.28 32.44
CA THR A 667 -4.10 14.09 32.86
C THR A 667 -3.26 12.83 33.12
N GLY A 668 -2.06 12.74 32.54
CA GLY A 668 -1.15 11.60 32.71
C GLY A 668 0.31 12.01 32.88
N GLU A 669 1.19 11.01 32.88
CA GLU A 669 2.63 11.24 32.95
C GLU A 669 3.14 11.89 31.67
N ARG A 670 4.01 12.90 31.83
CA ARG A 670 4.52 13.70 30.72
C ARG A 670 5.62 12.93 30.01
N VAL A 671 5.48 12.80 28.69
CA VAL A 671 6.44 12.11 27.83
C VAL A 671 7.25 13.14 27.05
N TYR A 672 8.57 12.98 27.03
CA TYR A 672 9.50 13.94 26.44
C TYR A 672 9.96 13.47 25.07
N VAL A 673 9.82 14.35 24.08
CA VAL A 673 10.42 14.19 22.76
C VAL A 673 11.67 15.07 22.72
N THR A 674 12.81 14.47 22.39
CA THR A 674 14.11 15.14 22.32
C THR A 674 14.60 15.21 20.88
N TRP A 675 15.27 16.30 20.53
CA TRP A 675 15.93 16.45 19.23
C TRP A 675 17.45 16.44 19.39
N GLY A 676 18.13 15.45 18.80
CA GLY A 676 19.59 15.35 18.85
C GLY A 676 20.15 14.97 20.23
N ASN A 677 21.17 15.70 20.68
CA ASN A 677 22.02 15.32 21.83
C ASN A 677 21.31 15.46 23.20
N GLU A 678 20.15 16.13 23.25
CA GLU A 678 19.31 16.29 24.45
C GLU A 678 18.87 14.96 25.06
N CYS A 679 18.74 13.94 24.23
CA CYS A 679 18.40 12.59 24.65
C CYS A 679 19.35 12.06 25.73
N GLY A 680 20.65 12.35 25.61
CA GLY A 680 21.66 11.90 26.57
C GLY A 680 21.47 12.45 27.99
N LEU A 681 20.72 13.54 28.18
CA LEU A 681 20.41 14.07 29.51
C LEU A 681 19.44 13.19 30.30
N LEU A 682 18.55 12.51 29.59
CA LEU A 682 17.43 11.75 30.18
C LEU A 682 17.63 10.23 30.07
N LYS A 683 18.56 9.79 29.20
CA LYS A 683 18.75 8.40 28.80
C LYS A 683 19.08 7.44 29.93
N ASP A 684 19.77 7.89 30.98
CA ASP A 684 20.25 6.99 32.05
C ASP A 684 19.24 6.83 33.19
N SER A 685 18.31 7.77 33.36
CA SER A 685 17.44 7.83 34.56
C SER A 685 15.95 7.85 34.26
N LEU A 686 15.53 8.27 33.05
CA LEU A 686 14.13 8.56 32.71
C LEU A 686 13.69 7.91 31.39
N THR A 687 14.14 6.69 31.12
CA THR A 687 13.80 5.93 29.90
C THR A 687 12.31 5.63 29.73
N HIS A 688 11.55 5.51 30.82
CA HIS A 688 10.10 5.25 30.84
C HIS A 688 9.24 6.47 30.47
N VAL A 689 9.82 7.67 30.37
CA VAL A 689 9.12 8.90 29.95
C VAL A 689 9.77 9.55 28.73
N LEU A 690 10.78 8.91 28.14
CA LEU A 690 11.50 9.39 26.98
C LEU A 690 11.01 8.66 25.74
N VAL A 691 10.64 9.39 24.69
CA VAL A 691 10.29 8.77 23.40
C VAL A 691 11.52 8.09 22.80
N ASP A 692 11.30 6.92 22.20
CA ASP A 692 12.33 6.13 21.53
C ASP A 692 13.15 6.98 20.51
N VAL A 693 14.47 6.93 20.68
CA VAL A 693 15.47 7.72 19.95
C VAL A 693 15.66 7.22 18.52
N GLU A 694 15.30 5.98 18.23
CA GLU A 694 15.55 5.32 16.96
C GLU A 694 14.32 5.37 16.01
N LEU A 695 13.34 6.23 16.32
CA LEU A 695 12.18 6.44 15.44
C LEU A 695 12.55 7.04 14.08
N PRO A 696 11.78 6.73 13.01
CA PRO A 696 11.89 7.40 11.73
C PRO A 696 11.76 8.91 11.85
N GLU A 697 12.55 9.64 11.06
CA GLU A 697 12.62 11.10 11.10
C GLU A 697 11.26 11.77 10.85
N SER A 698 10.46 11.20 9.93
CA SER A 698 9.10 11.65 9.62
C SER A 698 8.16 11.59 10.84
N VAL A 699 8.30 10.56 11.67
CA VAL A 699 7.50 10.37 12.89
C VAL A 699 7.96 11.34 13.96
N LYS A 700 9.28 11.49 14.16
CA LYS A 700 9.85 12.43 15.13
C LYS A 700 9.40 13.87 14.87
N GLN A 701 9.50 14.33 13.62
CA GLN A 701 9.08 15.68 13.24
C GLN A 701 7.61 15.94 13.59
N LYS A 702 6.71 14.98 13.30
CA LYS A 702 5.29 15.11 13.66
C LYS A 702 5.06 15.10 15.17
N LEU A 703 5.79 14.27 15.92
CA LEU A 703 5.73 14.26 17.38
C LEU A 703 6.23 15.58 17.98
N CYS A 704 7.28 16.19 17.42
CA CYS A 704 7.75 17.53 17.82
C CYS A 704 6.66 18.57 17.58
N SER A 705 6.03 18.61 16.41
CA SER A 705 4.94 19.56 16.14
C SER A 705 3.72 19.34 17.05
N ILE A 706 3.42 18.09 17.43
CA ILE A 706 2.39 17.79 18.43
C ILE A 706 2.80 18.30 19.82
N ALA A 707 4.07 18.15 20.19
CA ALA A 707 4.61 18.61 21.46
C ALA A 707 4.60 20.15 21.57
N GLU A 708 4.89 20.87 20.48
CA GLU A 708 4.81 22.33 20.38
C GLU A 708 3.39 22.87 20.59
N SER A 709 2.36 22.06 20.30
CA SER A 709 0.96 22.48 20.50
C SER A 709 0.57 22.62 21.97
N GLU A 710 1.36 22.06 22.90
CA GLU A 710 1.12 22.01 24.37
C GLU A 710 -0.24 21.44 24.82
N LYS A 711 -1.00 20.83 23.92
CA LYS A 711 -2.33 20.25 24.20
C LYS A 711 -2.28 18.81 24.71
N SER A 712 -1.21 18.07 24.38
CA SER A 712 -1.03 16.66 24.75
C SER A 712 -0.08 16.46 25.94
N ASN A 713 0.02 15.23 26.45
CA ASN A 713 1.03 14.83 27.43
C ASN A 713 2.44 14.70 26.85
N VAL A 714 2.61 14.86 25.52
CA VAL A 714 3.91 14.91 24.85
C VAL A 714 4.44 16.34 24.89
N SER A 715 5.69 16.52 25.30
CA SER A 715 6.31 17.86 25.42
C SER A 715 7.76 17.86 24.95
N LEU A 716 8.21 18.99 24.40
CA LEU A 716 9.63 19.23 24.16
C LEU A 716 10.32 19.52 25.50
N LEU A 717 11.59 19.12 25.62
CA LEU A 717 12.39 19.46 26.78
C LEU A 717 12.72 20.95 26.74
N SER A 718 12.13 21.73 27.64
CA SER A 718 12.46 23.15 27.84
C SER A 718 13.24 23.36 29.14
N CYS A 719 13.96 24.48 29.25
CA CYS A 719 14.77 24.80 30.43
C CYS A 719 13.96 24.79 31.74
N HIS A 720 12.73 25.31 31.73
CA HIS A 720 11.84 25.28 32.90
C HIS A 720 11.37 23.86 33.28
N LEU A 721 11.23 22.96 32.30
CA LEU A 721 10.88 21.56 32.57
C LEU A 721 12.10 20.78 33.05
N LEU A 722 13.28 21.06 32.49
CA LEU A 722 14.53 20.48 32.92
C LEU A 722 14.84 20.82 34.39
N GLU A 723 14.62 22.07 34.83
CA GLU A 723 14.78 22.47 36.24
C GLU A 723 13.87 21.66 37.18
N LYS A 724 12.62 21.40 36.78
CA LYS A 724 11.71 20.54 37.55
C LYS A 724 12.17 19.09 37.57
N LEU A 725 12.80 18.62 36.50
CA LEU A 725 13.37 17.26 36.40
C LEU A 725 14.66 17.11 37.22
N PHE A 726 15.36 18.18 37.60
CA PHE A 726 16.56 18.07 38.44
C PHE A 726 16.29 17.41 39.79
N LEU A 727 15.07 17.52 40.35
CA LEU A 727 14.68 16.77 41.55
C LEU A 727 14.73 15.24 41.35
N LYS A 728 14.58 14.76 40.12
CA LYS A 728 14.67 13.34 39.75
C LYS A 728 16.07 12.96 39.23
N LEU A 729 16.79 13.91 38.61
CA LEU A 729 18.08 13.66 37.95
C LEU A 729 19.30 13.91 38.87
N LEU A 730 19.18 14.80 39.85
CA LEU A 730 20.23 15.17 40.78
C LEU A 730 19.83 14.78 42.21
N PRO A 731 20.80 14.60 43.12
CA PRO A 731 20.50 14.37 44.53
C PRO A 731 19.63 15.50 45.11
N ALA A 732 18.54 15.14 45.78
CA ALA A 732 17.58 16.12 46.31
C ALA A 732 18.22 17.11 47.31
N GLU A 733 19.26 16.67 48.02
CA GLU A 733 20.06 17.46 48.97
C GLU A 733 20.82 18.62 48.31
N TRP A 734 20.96 18.62 46.99
CA TRP A 734 21.66 19.68 46.27
C TRP A 734 20.80 20.92 46.09
N GLN A 735 19.47 20.80 46.17
CA GLN A 735 18.60 21.95 45.98
C GLN A 735 18.85 23.03 47.05
N LEU A 736 19.04 24.27 46.62
CA LEU A 736 19.39 25.45 47.43
C LEU A 736 20.77 25.43 48.10
N SER A 737 21.51 24.33 48.05
CA SER A 737 22.87 24.22 48.57
C SER A 737 23.80 25.19 47.84
N LYS A 738 24.58 25.98 48.59
CA LYS A 738 25.53 26.95 48.02
C LYS A 738 26.68 26.27 47.29
N ARG A 739 27.16 25.16 47.86
CA ARG A 739 28.31 24.38 47.40
C ARG A 739 28.10 22.92 47.75
N VAL A 740 28.40 22.02 46.83
CA VAL A 740 28.34 20.56 47.04
C VAL A 740 29.62 19.91 46.55
N THR A 741 30.05 18.84 47.22
CA THR A 741 31.16 18.00 46.74
C THR A 741 30.67 17.12 45.60
N TRP A 742 31.41 17.12 44.50
CA TRP A 742 31.06 16.41 43.27
C TRP A 742 32.12 15.36 42.92
N ALA A 743 31.74 14.10 43.07
CA ALA A 743 32.47 12.92 42.66
C ALA A 743 31.75 12.30 41.43
N PRO A 744 32.24 12.56 40.20
CA PRO A 744 31.53 12.15 38.99
C PRO A 744 31.20 10.65 38.96
N GLY A 745 29.91 10.33 38.80
CA GLY A 745 29.42 8.94 38.67
C GLY A 745 29.33 8.12 39.97
N GLN A 746 29.68 8.68 41.13
CA GLN A 746 29.52 8.00 42.42
C GLN A 746 28.20 8.41 43.11
N GLN A 747 27.56 7.47 43.82
CA GLN A 747 26.35 7.72 44.62
C GLN A 747 25.21 8.44 43.86
N GLY A 748 25.05 8.17 42.55
CA GLY A 748 24.00 8.80 41.72
C GLY A 748 24.28 10.25 41.33
N GLN A 749 25.50 10.76 41.55
CA GLN A 749 25.92 12.08 41.08
C GLN A 749 26.19 12.10 39.57
N PRO A 750 25.94 13.23 38.89
CA PRO A 750 26.13 13.35 37.44
C PRO A 750 27.58 13.04 37.02
N THR A 751 27.73 12.32 35.92
CA THR A 751 29.04 12.02 35.32
C THR A 751 29.63 13.26 34.63
N LEU A 752 30.93 13.22 34.33
CA LEU A 752 31.58 14.27 33.53
C LEU A 752 30.92 14.43 32.16
N GLU A 753 30.55 13.33 31.51
CA GLU A 753 29.88 13.33 30.21
C GLU A 753 28.48 13.95 30.29
N TRP A 754 27.71 13.61 31.33
CA TRP A 754 26.40 14.22 31.56
C TRP A 754 26.52 15.74 31.78
N MET A 755 27.50 16.20 32.55
CA MET A 755 27.75 17.64 32.74
C MET A 755 28.12 18.36 31.43
N ARG A 756 28.88 17.71 30.54
CA ARG A 756 29.17 18.26 29.20
C ARG A 756 27.89 18.40 28.38
N LEU A 757 27.04 17.37 28.38
CA LEU A 757 25.75 17.42 27.68
C LEU A 757 24.85 18.52 28.24
N LEU A 758 24.82 18.69 29.57
CA LEU A 758 24.02 19.73 30.21
C LEU A 758 24.46 21.12 29.75
N TRP A 759 25.75 21.43 29.84
CA TRP A 759 26.25 22.76 29.46
C TRP A 759 26.16 23.02 27.94
N ASN A 760 26.29 21.99 27.11
CA ASN A 760 26.01 22.10 25.67
C ASN A 760 24.52 22.41 25.39
N TYR A 761 23.60 21.79 26.13
CA TYR A 761 22.17 22.10 26.04
C TYR A 761 21.88 23.52 26.53
N LEU A 762 22.43 23.93 27.68
CA LEU A 762 22.26 25.29 28.19
C LEU A 762 22.76 26.33 27.19
N LYS A 763 23.92 26.10 26.56
CA LYS A 763 24.47 27.00 25.52
C LYS A 763 23.53 27.20 24.33
N SER A 764 22.80 26.16 23.93
CA SER A 764 22.01 26.15 22.68
C SER A 764 20.53 26.44 22.88
N SER A 765 19.97 26.10 24.04
CA SER A 765 18.52 26.10 24.29
C SER A 765 18.11 26.93 25.52
N CYS A 766 19.06 27.57 26.23
CA CYS A 766 18.78 28.43 27.38
C CYS A 766 19.22 29.88 27.10
N ASP A 767 18.28 30.81 27.15
CA ASP A 767 18.60 32.25 27.10
C ASP A 767 18.90 32.82 28.50
N ASP A 768 18.29 32.23 29.54
CA ASP A 768 18.37 32.69 30.93
C ASP A 768 18.82 31.59 31.91
N LEU A 769 20.11 31.62 32.28
CA LEU A 769 20.71 30.72 33.26
C LEU A 769 20.13 30.89 34.67
N SER A 770 19.49 32.01 34.98
CA SER A 770 18.95 32.28 36.33
C SER A 770 17.86 31.28 36.74
N ILE A 771 17.21 30.62 35.76
CA ILE A 771 16.25 29.53 35.98
C ILE A 771 16.86 28.43 36.86
N PHE A 772 18.16 28.14 36.69
CA PHE A 772 18.87 27.09 37.41
C PHE A 772 19.58 27.58 38.68
N SER A 773 19.36 28.83 39.10
CA SER A 773 19.99 29.44 40.30
C SER A 773 19.68 28.73 41.62
N LYS A 774 18.70 27.81 41.65
CA LYS A 774 18.43 26.96 42.81
C LYS A 774 19.38 25.77 42.94
N TRP A 775 20.15 25.47 41.90
CA TRP A 775 20.92 24.24 41.79
C TRP A 775 22.41 24.53 41.66
N PRO A 776 23.27 23.75 42.35
CA PRO A 776 24.71 23.85 42.20
C PRO A 776 25.15 23.12 40.93
N ILE A 777 25.17 23.84 39.80
CA ILE A 777 25.53 23.30 38.48
C ILE A 777 26.82 23.88 37.90
N LEU A 778 27.46 24.84 38.58
CA LEU A 778 28.70 25.49 38.12
C LEU A 778 29.92 24.71 38.65
N PRO A 779 30.68 24.02 37.80
CA PRO A 779 31.83 23.23 38.24
C PRO A 779 33.07 24.08 38.49
N VAL A 780 33.72 23.86 39.63
CA VAL A 780 34.99 24.48 40.02
C VAL A 780 36.09 23.44 40.19
N GLN A 781 37.35 23.88 40.18
CA GLN A 781 38.53 23.00 40.16
C GLN A 781 38.70 22.09 41.39
N ASP A 782 38.07 22.41 42.52
CA ASP A 782 38.19 21.65 43.77
C ASP A 782 37.22 20.45 43.88
N ASN A 783 36.76 19.93 42.74
CA ASN A 783 35.74 18.89 42.65
C ASN A 783 34.45 19.26 43.41
N SER A 784 34.07 20.54 43.41
CA SER A 784 32.77 20.99 43.91
C SER A 784 31.92 21.54 42.78
N LEU A 785 30.60 21.56 42.99
CA LEU A 785 29.67 22.36 42.19
C LEU A 785 29.14 23.51 43.04
N LEU A 786 29.03 24.68 42.42
CA LEU A 786 28.52 25.90 43.02
C LEU A 786 27.19 26.28 42.42
N ARG A 787 26.37 26.93 43.24
CA ARG A 787 25.13 27.57 42.82
C ARG A 787 25.45 28.81 41.99
N LEU A 788 24.66 29.04 40.94
CA LEU A 788 24.76 30.27 40.15
C LEU A 788 24.32 31.47 40.98
N VAL A 789 25.29 32.27 41.42
CA VAL A 789 25.09 33.51 42.18
C VAL A 789 25.71 34.66 41.38
N PRO A 790 24.95 35.72 41.04
CA PRO A 790 25.50 36.88 40.36
C PRO A 790 26.63 37.50 41.19
N ASN A 791 27.68 37.95 40.52
CA ASN A 791 28.88 38.49 41.17
C ASN A 791 29.50 37.51 42.20
N SER A 792 29.75 36.26 41.79
CA SER A 792 30.38 35.28 42.67
C SER A 792 31.89 35.53 42.83
N ASN A 793 32.51 34.79 43.75
CA ASN A 793 33.96 34.70 43.95
C ASN A 793 34.64 33.69 43.00
N VAL A 794 33.94 33.22 41.95
CA VAL A 794 34.50 32.30 40.94
C VAL A 794 35.15 33.09 39.81
N ILE A 795 36.37 32.71 39.42
CA ILE A 795 37.19 33.40 38.41
C ILE A 795 37.60 32.40 37.32
N GLU A 796 37.69 32.87 36.07
CA GLU A 796 38.28 32.09 34.98
C GLU A 796 39.79 31.89 35.20
N ASP A 797 40.28 30.65 35.01
CA ASP A 797 41.70 30.35 35.12
C ASP A 797 42.40 30.63 33.79
N ASN A 798 43.07 31.77 33.70
CA ASN A 798 43.64 32.31 32.47
C ASN A 798 45.19 32.29 32.46
N GLY A 799 45.78 31.27 33.09
CA GLY A 799 47.24 31.14 33.17
C GLY A 799 47.87 32.10 34.18
N TRP A 800 47.25 32.24 35.34
CA TRP A 800 47.73 33.06 36.45
C TRP A 800 49.14 32.64 36.90
N SER A 801 49.98 33.59 37.32
CA SER A 801 51.27 33.28 37.97
C SER A 801 51.05 32.52 39.28
N GLU A 802 52.02 31.72 39.73
CA GLU A 802 51.88 30.93 40.96
C GLU A 802 51.54 31.79 42.18
N ASN A 803 52.15 32.98 42.28
CA ASN A 803 51.87 33.95 43.34
C ASN A 803 50.44 34.49 43.25
N MET A 804 49.97 34.93 42.07
CA MET A 804 48.60 35.42 41.91
C MET A 804 47.58 34.31 42.18
N ARG A 805 47.83 33.09 41.69
CA ARG A 805 46.97 31.93 41.91
C ARG A 805 46.88 31.58 43.40
N SER A 806 48.00 31.52 44.10
CA SER A 806 48.07 31.29 45.54
C SER A 806 47.30 32.36 46.32
N LEU A 807 47.48 33.63 45.95
CA LEU A 807 46.74 34.74 46.55
C LEU A 807 45.23 34.62 46.38
N LEU A 808 44.76 34.41 45.14
CA LEU A 808 43.34 34.30 44.84
C LEU A 808 42.68 33.17 45.64
N VAL A 809 43.35 32.01 45.79
CA VAL A 809 42.84 30.90 46.63
C VAL A 809 42.77 31.29 48.11
N LYS A 810 43.83 31.92 48.66
CA LYS A 810 43.88 32.34 50.07
C LYS A 810 42.80 33.36 50.41
N VAL A 811 42.53 34.27 49.48
CA VAL A 811 41.48 35.30 49.60
C VAL A 811 40.07 34.69 49.49
N GLY A 812 39.97 33.42 49.12
CA GLY A 812 38.70 32.69 49.03
C GLY A 812 38.07 32.71 47.64
N CYS A 813 38.80 33.11 46.59
CA CYS A 813 38.34 32.95 45.21
C CYS A 813 38.48 31.49 44.75
N LEU A 814 37.57 31.07 43.87
CA LEU A 814 37.53 29.72 43.32
C LEU A 814 37.77 29.76 41.81
N PHE A 815 38.46 28.78 41.25
CA PHE A 815 38.72 28.72 39.82
C PHE A 815 37.67 27.88 39.09
N LEU A 816 37.18 28.41 37.97
CA LEU A 816 36.33 27.65 37.05
C LEU A 816 37.10 26.43 36.51
N ARG A 817 36.38 25.32 36.35
CA ARG A 817 36.95 24.07 35.84
C ARG A 817 37.14 24.16 34.31
N ASN A 818 38.36 23.97 33.81
CA ASN A 818 38.71 24.16 32.39
C ASN A 818 38.64 22.88 31.53
N ASP A 819 38.37 21.71 32.11
CA ASP A 819 38.27 20.42 31.40
C ASP A 819 36.87 20.16 30.81
N LEU A 820 35.95 21.11 30.99
CA LEU A 820 34.58 21.10 30.48
C LEU A 820 34.37 22.34 29.58
N PRO A 821 33.67 22.19 28.43
CA PRO A 821 33.36 23.31 27.54
C PRO A 821 32.19 24.14 28.12
N LEU A 822 32.49 24.97 29.12
CA LEU A 822 31.52 25.81 29.81
C LEU A 822 31.38 27.15 29.08
N GLU A 823 30.54 27.19 28.06
CA GLU A 823 30.31 28.40 27.26
C GLU A 823 28.83 28.79 27.27
N HIS A 824 28.51 30.01 27.70
CA HIS A 824 27.16 30.57 27.63
C HIS A 824 27.23 32.11 27.64
N PRO A 825 26.36 32.83 26.88
CA PRO A 825 26.33 34.29 26.87
C PRO A 825 26.20 34.99 28.24
N GLN A 826 25.59 34.33 29.23
CA GLN A 826 25.35 34.87 30.57
C GLN A 826 26.33 34.34 31.62
N LEU A 827 27.31 33.49 31.23
CA LEU A 827 28.26 32.90 32.17
C LEU A 827 29.06 34.00 32.90
N GLY A 828 29.41 35.08 32.21
CA GLY A 828 30.12 36.24 32.78
C GLY A 828 29.36 37.00 33.89
N ASN A 829 28.07 36.73 34.08
CA ASN A 829 27.31 37.27 35.22
C ASN A 829 27.62 36.51 36.52
N PHE A 830 28.01 35.24 36.40
CA PHE A 830 28.24 34.32 37.50
C PHE A 830 29.72 34.04 37.73
N VAL A 831 30.54 34.10 36.67
CA VAL A 831 32.00 33.89 36.73
C VAL A 831 32.68 35.20 36.36
N GLN A 832 33.65 35.61 37.18
CA GLN A 832 34.39 36.83 36.94
C GLN A 832 35.45 36.62 35.85
N PRO A 833 35.54 37.54 34.88
CA PRO A 833 36.58 37.49 33.88
C PRO A 833 37.94 37.78 34.52
N PRO A 834 39.05 37.38 33.88
CA PRO A 834 40.42 37.55 34.37
C PRO A 834 40.92 38.99 34.12
N THR A 835 40.15 39.97 34.58
CA THR A 835 40.43 41.41 34.49
C THR A 835 40.53 42.01 35.89
N ALA A 836 41.10 43.21 36.01
CA ALA A 836 41.16 43.90 37.30
C ALA A 836 39.76 44.11 37.90
N SER A 837 38.78 44.55 37.10
CA SER A 837 37.38 44.69 37.52
C SER A 837 36.76 43.37 38.00
N GLY A 838 37.01 42.26 37.28
CA GLY A 838 36.52 40.94 37.65
C GLY A 838 37.10 40.42 38.97
N ILE A 839 38.41 40.53 39.16
CA ILE A 839 39.07 40.12 40.42
C ILE A 839 38.58 40.96 41.60
N LEU A 840 38.44 42.27 41.42
CA LEU A 840 37.94 43.17 42.47
C LEU A 840 36.50 42.83 42.87
N LYS A 841 35.64 42.51 41.91
CA LYS A 841 34.29 41.98 42.17
C LYS A 841 34.33 40.63 42.90
N ALA A 842 35.26 39.75 42.55
CA ALA A 842 35.45 38.48 43.25
C ALA A 842 35.91 38.69 44.71
N PHE A 843 36.75 39.68 44.98
CA PHE A 843 37.16 40.05 46.35
C PHE A 843 36.01 40.61 47.16
N LEU A 844 35.19 41.49 46.58
CA LEU A 844 33.96 41.96 47.21
C LEU A 844 33.02 40.80 47.55
N ALA A 845 32.88 39.83 46.63
CA ALA A 845 32.05 38.65 46.84
C ALA A 845 32.59 37.74 47.95
N ALA A 846 33.92 37.59 48.06
CA ALA A 846 34.57 36.79 49.09
C ALA A 846 34.52 37.45 50.47
N ALA A 847 34.72 38.77 50.55
CA ALA A 847 34.62 39.53 51.80
C ALA A 847 33.17 39.76 52.26
N GLY A 848 32.19 39.73 51.35
CA GLY A 848 30.78 39.95 51.60
C GLY A 848 30.39 41.44 51.75
N LYS A 849 31.25 42.26 52.35
CA LYS A 849 31.12 43.74 52.41
C LYS A 849 32.44 44.40 52.03
N ALA A 850 32.37 45.60 51.45
CA ALA A 850 33.56 46.36 51.07
C ALA A 850 34.50 46.64 52.26
N GLU A 851 33.93 46.92 53.44
CA GLU A 851 34.71 47.23 54.66
C GLU A 851 35.57 46.05 55.16
N ASP A 852 35.20 44.81 54.80
CA ASP A 852 35.86 43.59 55.28
C ASP A 852 36.97 43.11 54.31
N VAL A 853 37.18 43.81 53.20
CA VAL A 853 38.10 43.42 52.12
C VAL A 853 39.56 43.49 52.54
N GLU A 854 39.94 44.33 53.50
CA GLU A 854 41.31 44.31 54.01
C GLU A 854 41.60 43.02 54.80
N GLY A 855 40.57 42.44 55.45
CA GLY A 855 40.69 41.25 56.30
C GLY A 855 40.95 39.95 55.55
N ILE A 856 40.50 39.84 54.29
CA ILE A 856 40.70 38.63 53.46
C ILE A 856 42.16 38.46 52.99
N PHE A 857 43.03 39.46 53.20
CA PHE A 857 44.45 39.41 52.84
C PHE A 857 45.38 39.07 54.02
N ALA A 858 44.86 38.68 55.18
CA ALA A 858 45.67 38.41 56.38
C ALA A 858 46.79 37.35 56.17
N ASP A 859 46.54 36.35 55.32
CA ASP A 859 47.47 35.27 55.02
C ASP A 859 48.29 35.50 53.72
N ALA A 860 48.18 36.69 53.13
CA ALA A 860 48.90 37.08 51.93
C ALA A 860 50.36 37.45 52.24
N SER A 861 51.30 36.91 51.46
CA SER A 861 52.70 37.27 51.50
C SER A 861 52.96 38.57 50.73
N ALA A 862 54.08 39.24 51.05
CA ALA A 862 54.47 40.45 50.33
C ALA A 862 54.63 40.22 48.83
N GLY A 863 55.20 39.07 48.41
CA GLY A 863 55.37 38.73 46.99
C GLY A 863 54.04 38.57 46.24
N GLU A 864 53.03 38.01 46.91
CA GLU A 864 51.68 37.88 46.36
C GLU A 864 51.00 39.25 46.18
N LEU A 865 51.14 40.14 47.16
CA LEU A 865 50.56 41.49 47.10
C LEU A 865 51.26 42.42 46.11
N HIS A 866 52.58 42.27 45.90
CA HIS A 866 53.30 42.97 44.83
C HIS A 866 52.81 42.51 43.44
N GLU A 867 52.54 41.22 43.26
CA GLU A 867 51.98 40.69 42.02
C GLU A 867 50.56 41.24 41.79
N LEU A 868 49.73 41.31 42.84
CA LEU A 868 48.41 41.96 42.80
C LEU A 868 48.51 43.42 42.38
N ARG A 869 49.44 44.17 42.98
CA ARG A 869 49.72 45.57 42.66
C ARG A 869 50.08 45.73 41.19
N SER A 870 51.04 44.95 40.70
CA SER A 870 51.49 44.94 39.31
C SER A 870 50.37 44.61 38.33
N PHE A 871 49.43 43.74 38.72
CA PHE A 871 48.30 43.37 37.87
C PHE A 871 47.19 44.44 37.86
N VAL A 872 46.77 44.93 39.02
CA VAL A 872 45.64 45.88 39.16
C VAL A 872 46.04 47.27 38.65
N LEU A 873 47.28 47.71 38.84
CA LEU A 873 47.76 49.03 38.42
C LEU A 873 48.32 49.07 36.99
N GLN A 874 47.84 48.20 36.10
CA GLN A 874 48.15 48.31 34.67
C GLN A 874 47.28 49.39 34.02
N SER A 875 47.89 50.28 33.25
CA SER A 875 47.19 51.41 32.62
C SER A 875 46.01 51.00 31.73
N LYS A 876 46.04 49.79 31.16
CA LYS A 876 44.97 49.26 30.30
C LYS A 876 43.61 49.13 31.01
N TRP A 877 43.60 48.95 32.34
CA TRP A 877 42.35 48.80 33.10
C TRP A 877 41.65 50.13 33.38
N PHE A 878 42.36 51.24 33.29
CA PHE A 878 41.83 52.59 33.59
C PHE A 878 41.49 53.40 32.32
N MET A 879 41.62 52.77 31.15
CA MET A 879 41.22 53.35 29.86
C MET A 879 39.81 52.84 29.53
N GLU A 880 39.01 53.65 28.80
CA GLU A 880 37.69 53.24 28.28
C GLU A 880 36.59 52.90 29.32
N GLU A 881 36.58 53.59 30.48
CA GLU A 881 35.50 53.46 31.50
C GLU A 881 35.29 52.02 32.06
N GLN A 882 36.28 51.13 31.97
CA GLN A 882 36.16 49.75 32.46
C GLN A 882 36.14 49.60 34.01
N MET A 883 36.40 50.68 34.74
CA MET A 883 36.51 50.72 36.19
C MET A 883 35.53 51.75 36.73
N ASP A 884 34.57 51.31 37.54
CA ASP A 884 33.62 52.19 38.21
C ASP A 884 34.19 52.82 39.48
N ASP A 885 33.58 53.91 39.94
CA ASP A 885 34.03 54.66 41.13
C ASP A 885 34.05 53.78 42.41
N SER A 886 33.17 52.76 42.49
CA SER A 886 33.11 51.86 43.64
C SER A 886 34.30 50.89 43.70
N LEU A 887 34.77 50.41 42.55
CA LEU A 887 35.95 49.58 42.40
C LEU A 887 37.22 50.41 42.59
N ILE A 888 37.22 51.68 42.22
CA ILE A 888 38.31 52.62 42.51
C ILE A 888 38.45 52.82 44.02
N GLU A 889 37.34 53.02 44.75
CA GLU A 889 37.36 53.09 46.22
C GLU A 889 37.82 51.78 46.85
N LEU A 890 37.42 50.64 46.29
CA LEU A 890 37.90 49.33 46.73
C LEU A 890 39.42 49.19 46.58
N ILE A 891 39.99 49.63 45.46
CA ILE A 891 41.45 49.60 45.26
C ILE A 891 42.16 50.37 46.38
N LYS A 892 41.63 51.51 46.83
CA LYS A 892 42.21 52.29 47.93
C LYS A 892 42.24 51.52 49.25
N GLN A 893 41.39 50.53 49.43
CA GLN A 893 41.32 49.70 50.64
C GLN A 893 42.25 48.48 50.60
N LEU A 894 42.82 48.14 49.44
CA LEU A 894 43.71 46.98 49.31
C LEU A 894 45.06 47.24 49.97
N PRO A 895 45.60 46.31 50.78
CA PRO A 895 46.90 46.43 51.43
C PRO A 895 48.04 46.09 50.46
N MET A 896 48.12 46.81 49.33
CA MET A 896 49.11 46.57 48.27
C MET A 896 49.99 47.78 47.99
N PHE A 897 49.87 48.87 48.78
CA PHE A 897 50.64 50.08 48.57
C PHE A 897 51.90 50.15 49.43
N GLU A 898 53.09 50.21 48.83
CA GLU A 898 54.34 50.24 49.58
C GLU A 898 54.55 51.62 50.22
N SER A 899 54.69 51.67 51.55
CA SER A 899 55.05 52.88 52.28
C SER A 899 56.50 53.30 52.01
N TYR A 900 56.79 54.59 52.12
CA TYR A 900 58.11 55.11 51.73
C TYR A 900 59.23 54.63 52.64
N LYS A 901 59.02 54.69 53.97
CA LYS A 901 60.06 54.47 54.98
C LYS A 901 60.18 53.01 55.40
N SER A 902 59.10 52.40 55.88
CA SER A 902 59.13 51.02 56.38
C SER A 902 59.00 49.96 55.28
N ARG A 903 58.68 50.36 54.05
CA ARG A 903 58.41 49.46 52.91
C ARG A 903 57.29 48.45 53.19
N LYS A 904 56.41 48.77 54.15
CA LYS A 904 55.26 47.92 54.46
C LYS A 904 54.16 48.18 53.43
N LEU A 905 53.47 47.11 53.05
CA LEU A 905 52.30 47.21 52.21
C LEU A 905 51.10 47.64 53.06
N VAL A 906 50.47 48.74 52.67
CA VAL A 906 49.39 49.41 53.39
C VAL A 906 48.24 49.76 52.45
N SER A 907 47.07 50.02 53.02
CA SER A 907 45.92 50.63 52.34
C SER A 907 46.06 52.16 52.30
N LEU A 908 45.32 52.82 51.41
CA LEU A 908 45.38 54.28 51.19
C LEU A 908 44.37 55.08 52.03
N THR A 909 43.39 54.41 52.65
CA THR A 909 42.23 55.06 53.28
C THR A 909 42.45 55.43 54.74
N LYS A 910 43.26 54.69 55.52
CA LYS A 910 43.42 54.92 56.98
C LYS A 910 44.86 54.64 57.46
N PRO A 911 45.70 55.66 57.75
CA PRO A 911 45.51 57.10 57.51
C PRO A 911 45.70 57.47 56.02
N THR A 912 45.19 58.64 55.62
CA THR A 912 45.32 59.16 54.25
C THR A 912 46.78 59.25 53.83
N LYS A 913 47.11 58.60 52.71
CA LYS A 913 48.48 58.58 52.17
C LYS A 913 48.68 59.61 51.07
N TRP A 914 49.91 60.09 50.90
CA TRP A 914 50.31 61.05 49.88
C TRP A 914 51.38 60.50 48.94
N LEU A 915 51.46 61.08 47.74
CA LEU A 915 52.58 60.82 46.83
C LEU A 915 53.78 61.69 47.17
N LYS A 916 54.99 61.17 46.93
CA LYS A 916 56.23 61.93 47.09
C LYS A 916 56.24 63.16 46.16
N PRO A 917 56.46 64.38 46.68
CA PRO A 917 56.63 65.57 45.84
C PRO A 917 57.93 65.52 45.01
N LYS A 918 57.88 66.02 43.77
CA LYS A 918 59.07 66.16 42.91
C LYS A 918 60.16 67.00 43.58
N GLY A 919 61.41 66.49 43.54
CA GLY A 919 62.60 67.23 43.99
C GLY A 919 62.84 67.25 45.50
N VAL A 920 62.09 66.46 46.28
CA VAL A 920 62.26 66.31 47.73
C VAL A 920 63.16 65.12 48.06
N ARG A 921 64.00 65.27 49.08
CA ARG A 921 64.89 64.21 49.56
C ARG A 921 64.12 63.10 50.28
N GLU A 922 64.60 61.87 50.15
CA GLU A 922 63.94 60.67 50.64
C GLU A 922 63.94 60.54 52.17
N ASP A 923 64.93 61.12 52.84
CA ASP A 923 65.08 61.07 54.30
C ASP A 923 64.05 61.91 55.07
N LEU A 924 63.32 62.79 54.37
CA LEU A 924 62.27 63.64 54.94
C LEU A 924 60.88 62.98 54.93
N LEU A 925 60.74 61.80 54.31
CA LEU A 925 59.47 61.09 54.14
C LEU A 925 59.29 60.02 55.25
N ASP A 926 58.07 59.79 55.71
CA ASP A 926 57.71 58.63 56.55
C ASP A 926 56.70 57.70 55.86
N ASP A 927 56.02 56.88 56.66
CA ASP A 927 55.04 55.91 56.20
C ASP A 927 53.71 56.52 55.70
N ASP A 928 53.50 57.83 55.84
CA ASP A 928 52.35 58.56 55.25
C ASP A 928 52.51 58.81 53.75
N PHE A 929 53.70 58.54 53.20
CA PHE A 929 53.95 58.61 51.77
C PHE A 929 53.99 57.21 51.16
N VAL A 930 53.39 57.06 49.99
CA VAL A 930 53.41 55.81 49.22
C VAL A 930 54.37 55.92 48.03
N ARG A 931 55.04 54.81 47.73
CA ARG A 931 55.97 54.68 46.62
C ARG A 931 55.20 54.34 45.34
N ALA A 932 55.64 54.91 44.22
CA ALA A 932 55.27 54.46 42.89
C ALA A 932 56.52 53.82 42.26
N GLU A 933 56.39 52.59 41.77
CA GLU A 933 57.44 51.80 41.14
C GLU A 933 57.72 52.28 39.70
N SER A 934 56.74 52.94 39.06
CA SER A 934 56.88 53.50 37.72
C SER A 934 56.14 54.82 37.55
N GLU A 935 56.55 55.60 36.54
CA GLU A 935 55.85 56.85 36.19
C GLU A 935 54.40 56.59 35.75
N ARG A 936 54.15 55.47 35.07
CA ARG A 936 52.81 55.03 34.65
C ARG A 936 51.91 54.77 35.85
N GLU A 937 52.43 54.08 36.86
CA GLU A 937 51.72 53.85 38.11
C GLU A 937 51.47 55.15 38.87
N GLY A 938 52.45 56.06 38.90
CA GLY A 938 52.28 57.38 39.49
C GLY A 938 51.18 58.22 38.81
N ILE A 939 50.97 58.05 37.50
CA ILE A 939 49.83 58.64 36.79
C ILE A 939 48.52 58.03 37.27
N ILE A 940 48.46 56.70 37.46
CA ILE A 940 47.25 56.02 37.95
C ILE A 940 46.88 56.52 39.35
N LEU A 941 47.86 56.58 40.25
CA LEU A 941 47.66 57.05 41.63
C LEU A 941 47.15 58.49 41.69
N ARG A 942 47.68 59.41 40.87
CA ARG A 942 47.23 60.81 40.83
C ARG A 942 45.89 61.01 40.14
N ARG A 943 45.72 60.38 38.97
CA ARG A 943 44.63 60.71 38.05
C ARG A 943 43.34 59.93 38.35
N TYR A 944 43.46 58.69 38.80
CA TYR A 944 42.31 57.80 38.99
C TYR A 944 42.04 57.49 40.46
N LEU A 945 43.09 57.28 41.26
CA LEU A 945 42.95 57.07 42.71
C LEU A 945 42.96 58.40 43.49
N GLU A 946 43.09 59.54 42.82
CA GLU A 946 43.06 60.89 43.39
C GLU A 946 44.03 61.10 44.57
N ILE A 947 45.14 60.36 44.59
CA ILE A 947 46.15 60.50 45.64
C ILE A 947 46.90 61.80 45.41
N ARG A 948 46.74 62.72 46.36
CA ARG A 948 47.35 64.05 46.30
C ARG A 948 48.87 63.95 46.39
N GLU A 949 49.53 64.60 45.44
CA GLU A 949 50.96 64.94 45.53
C GLU A 949 51.05 66.38 46.06
N PRO A 950 51.44 66.61 47.32
CA PRO A 950 51.54 67.95 47.87
C PRO A 950 52.64 68.74 47.12
N SER A 951 52.46 70.05 46.96
CA SER A 951 53.52 70.88 46.40
C SER A 951 54.73 70.89 47.34
N ARG A 952 55.93 71.23 46.84
CA ARG A 952 57.12 71.37 47.70
C ARG A 952 56.87 72.35 48.86
N VAL A 953 56.13 73.42 48.61
CA VAL A 953 55.76 74.42 49.61
C VAL A 953 54.84 73.81 50.67
N GLU A 954 53.79 73.11 50.25
CA GLU A 954 52.82 72.46 51.14
C GLU A 954 53.48 71.35 51.98
N PHE A 955 54.37 70.56 51.38
CA PHE A 955 55.11 69.50 52.06
C PHE A 955 56.03 70.06 53.14
N TYR A 956 56.83 71.09 52.85
CA TYR A 956 57.72 71.64 53.87
C TYR A 956 56.93 72.34 54.98
N LYS A 957 55.91 73.13 54.60
CA LYS A 957 55.09 73.91 55.55
C LYS A 957 54.22 73.03 56.46
N GLY A 958 53.49 72.10 55.87
CA GLY A 958 52.49 71.28 56.57
C GLY A 958 53.05 70.01 57.20
N TYR A 959 54.24 69.57 56.82
CA TYR A 959 54.74 68.26 57.19
C TYR A 959 56.20 68.28 57.71
N VAL A 960 57.17 68.82 56.96
CA VAL A 960 58.58 68.83 57.40
C VAL A 960 58.81 69.72 58.62
N LEU A 961 58.28 70.95 58.62
CA LEU A 961 58.43 71.89 59.73
C LEU A 961 57.72 71.42 61.00
N ASN A 962 56.57 70.77 60.86
CA ASN A 962 55.86 70.18 62.01
C ASN A 962 56.66 69.04 62.67
N ARG A 963 57.47 68.33 61.87
CA ARG A 963 58.36 67.25 62.32
C ARG A 963 59.80 67.71 62.52
N MET A 964 60.06 69.02 62.52
CA MET A 964 61.39 69.59 62.73
C MET A 964 62.12 69.00 63.95
N PRO A 965 61.46 68.73 65.10
CA PRO A 965 62.10 68.08 66.26
C PRO A 965 62.75 66.72 65.98
N GLU A 966 62.20 65.93 65.05
CA GLU A 966 62.71 64.60 64.71
C GLU A 966 64.07 64.67 63.99
N PHE A 967 64.30 65.74 63.24
CA PHE A 967 65.51 65.94 62.45
C PHE A 967 66.66 66.58 63.25
N LEU A 968 66.38 67.14 64.44
CA LEU A 968 67.39 67.85 65.27
C LEU A 968 68.53 66.93 65.74
N SER A 969 68.28 65.62 65.80
CA SER A 969 69.28 64.60 66.16
C SER A 969 70.25 64.25 65.02
N GLN A 970 69.97 64.67 63.79
CA GLN A 970 70.78 64.35 62.60
C GLN A 970 71.59 65.58 62.15
N GLN A 971 72.91 65.58 62.40
CA GLN A 971 73.83 66.73 62.21
C GLN A 971 74.02 67.26 60.76
N GLY A 972 73.19 66.85 59.81
CA GLY A 972 73.17 67.39 58.44
C GLY A 972 71.76 67.68 57.88
N ALA A 973 70.70 67.11 58.46
CA ALA A 973 69.34 67.22 57.92
C ALA A 973 68.76 68.62 58.11
N VAL A 974 68.93 69.22 59.29
CA VAL A 974 68.45 70.57 59.63
C VAL A 974 69.05 71.63 58.70
N LEU A 975 70.35 71.52 58.41
CA LEU A 975 71.04 72.45 57.51
C LEU A 975 70.47 72.37 56.09
N THR A 976 70.21 71.17 55.59
CA THR A 976 69.61 71.00 54.26
C THR A 976 68.15 71.45 54.23
N ILE A 977 67.35 71.15 55.25
CA ILE A 977 65.96 71.63 55.36
C ILE A 977 65.94 73.17 55.30
N LEU A 978 66.83 73.85 56.02
CA LEU A 978 66.93 75.30 56.01
C LEU A 978 67.38 75.87 54.65
N GLN A 979 68.28 75.17 53.93
CA GLN A 979 68.67 75.54 52.56
C GLN A 979 67.50 75.40 51.57
N ASP A 980 66.75 74.31 51.66
CA ASP A 980 65.57 74.09 50.83
C ASP A 980 64.47 75.11 51.15
N VAL A 981 64.21 75.38 52.43
CA VAL A 981 63.26 76.40 52.88
C VAL A 981 63.67 77.79 52.39
N LYS A 982 64.97 78.12 52.38
CA LYS A 982 65.46 79.39 51.83
C LYS A 982 65.14 79.55 50.35
N LEU A 983 65.29 78.50 49.55
CA LEU A 983 64.89 78.49 48.14
C LEU A 983 63.37 78.57 47.99
N LEU A 984 62.60 77.93 48.88
CA LEU A 984 61.14 77.96 48.81
C LEU A 984 60.52 79.29 49.29
N ILE A 985 61.21 80.07 50.13
CA ILE A 985 60.75 81.39 50.56
C ILE A 985 60.69 82.39 49.40
N THR A 986 61.51 82.22 48.35
CA THR A 986 61.39 83.06 47.15
C THR A 986 60.12 82.76 46.36
N ASP A 987 59.60 81.54 46.50
CA ASP A 987 58.42 81.06 45.76
C ASP A 987 57.12 81.31 46.56
N ASP A 988 57.15 81.17 47.89
CA ASP A 988 56.02 81.48 48.79
C ASP A 988 56.50 82.06 50.14
N VAL A 989 56.19 83.33 50.38
CA VAL A 989 56.57 84.07 51.59
C VAL A 989 55.93 83.47 52.86
N SER A 990 54.81 82.75 52.74
CA SER A 990 54.10 82.16 53.88
C SER A 990 54.89 81.07 54.61
N ILE A 991 55.87 80.43 53.94
CA ILE A 991 56.81 79.49 54.58
C ILE A 991 57.65 80.21 55.63
N ARG A 992 57.98 81.49 55.42
CA ARG A 992 58.74 82.29 56.38
C ARG A 992 57.98 82.43 57.70
N SER A 993 56.65 82.56 57.64
CA SER A 993 55.79 82.60 58.82
C SER A 993 55.82 81.25 59.54
N ALA A 994 55.63 80.15 58.80
CA ALA A 994 55.66 78.80 59.37
C ALA A 994 57.02 78.46 60.01
N LEU A 995 58.13 78.83 59.36
CA LEU A 995 59.49 78.66 59.92
C LEU A 995 59.68 79.49 61.19
N SER A 996 59.10 80.69 61.27
CA SER A 996 59.19 81.54 62.46
C SER A 996 58.45 80.97 63.67
N GLU A 997 57.39 80.20 63.42
CA GLU A 997 56.58 79.54 64.45
C GLU A 997 57.12 78.14 64.81
N THR A 998 58.10 77.62 64.06
CA THR A 998 58.67 76.29 64.26
C THR A 998 59.81 76.34 65.28
N PRO A 999 59.77 75.55 66.36
CA PRO A 999 60.87 75.48 67.32
C PRO A 999 62.02 74.61 66.81
N PHE A 1000 63.16 75.23 66.48
CA PHE A 1000 64.37 74.52 66.07
C PHE A 1000 65.68 75.18 66.52
N VAL A 1001 65.60 76.23 67.34
CA VAL A 1001 66.77 76.90 67.93
C VAL A 1001 66.94 76.44 69.38
N LEU A 1002 68.14 75.95 69.74
CA LEU A 1002 68.40 75.46 71.10
C LEU A 1002 68.62 76.65 72.04
N ALA A 1003 67.72 76.83 73.02
CA ALA A 1003 67.91 77.81 74.07
C ALA A 1003 68.90 77.29 75.14
N GLY A 1004 69.57 78.19 75.86
CA GLY A 1004 70.58 77.84 76.87
C GLY A 1004 70.08 76.95 78.03
N ASN A 1005 68.77 76.78 78.18
CA ASN A 1005 68.14 75.85 79.12
C ASN A 1005 67.94 74.42 78.54
N GLY A 1006 68.47 74.14 77.34
CA GLY A 1006 68.34 72.85 76.66
C GLY A 1006 67.01 72.61 75.95
N SER A 1007 66.08 73.57 75.94
CA SER A 1007 64.80 73.47 75.23
C SER A 1007 64.88 74.05 73.82
N TRP A 1008 64.20 73.42 72.86
CA TRP A 1008 64.07 73.91 71.49
C TRP A 1008 62.97 74.96 71.42
N GLN A 1009 63.32 76.16 70.95
CA GLN A 1009 62.47 77.35 70.91
C GLN A 1009 62.35 77.90 69.49
N GLN A 1010 61.33 78.72 69.26
CA GLN A 1010 61.11 79.43 68.00
C GLN A 1010 62.26 80.41 67.73
N PRO A 1011 62.70 80.58 66.46
CA PRO A 1011 63.78 81.50 66.12
C PRO A 1011 63.37 82.96 66.40
N SER A 1012 64.26 83.72 67.05
CA SER A 1012 64.05 85.15 67.24
C SER A 1012 64.07 85.89 65.88
N ARG A 1013 63.47 87.10 65.84
CA ARG A 1013 63.36 87.92 64.61
C ARG A 1013 64.72 88.14 63.91
N TYR A 1014 65.81 88.17 64.68
CA TYR A 1014 67.18 88.31 64.19
C TYR A 1014 67.73 87.01 63.57
N ILE A 1015 67.50 85.87 64.23
CA ILE A 1015 67.92 84.54 63.73
C ILE A 1015 67.16 84.22 62.44
N LEU A 1016 65.86 84.51 62.38
CA LEU A 1016 65.05 84.36 61.18
C LEU A 1016 65.55 85.24 60.02
N TYR A 1017 65.97 86.48 60.32
CA TYR A 1017 66.57 87.38 59.32
C TYR A 1017 67.90 86.83 58.77
N MET A 1018 68.77 86.27 59.63
CA MET A 1018 70.04 85.68 59.19
C MET A 1018 69.86 84.42 58.34
N ILE A 1019 68.88 83.57 58.63
CA ILE A 1019 68.57 82.38 57.82
C ILE A 1019 68.04 82.79 56.42
N THR A 1020 67.25 83.87 56.35
CA THR A 1020 66.64 84.35 55.09
C THR A 1020 67.55 85.27 54.24
N SER A 1021 68.70 85.72 54.75
CA SER A 1021 69.63 86.63 54.06
C SER A 1021 70.94 85.94 53.60
N VAL A 1022 71.78 86.64 52.85
CA VAL A 1022 72.93 86.10 52.08
C VAL A 1022 74.07 85.53 52.98
N PHE A 1023 74.01 85.67 54.30
CA PHE A 1023 75.11 85.36 55.24
C PHE A 1023 75.19 83.90 55.75
N PHE A 1024 74.48 82.95 55.17
CA PHE A 1024 74.30 81.60 55.75
C PHE A 1024 75.37 80.54 55.37
N LEU A 1025 76.57 80.92 54.90
CA LEU A 1025 77.54 79.94 54.37
C LEU A 1025 78.87 79.80 55.10
N TYR A 1026 79.12 80.50 56.21
CA TYR A 1026 80.38 80.34 56.96
C TYR A 1026 80.18 80.54 58.47
N CYS A 1027 79.68 79.53 59.18
CA CYS A 1027 80.00 79.30 60.61
C CYS A 1027 79.46 77.94 61.07
N ARG A 1028 80.37 77.01 61.39
CA ARG A 1028 80.09 75.62 61.81
C ARG A 1028 79.64 75.47 63.28
N SER A 1029 79.25 76.56 63.94
CA SER A 1029 79.08 76.61 65.41
C SER A 1029 77.88 77.46 65.86
N TRP A 1030 76.73 77.28 65.22
CA TRP A 1030 75.54 78.12 65.45
C TRP A 1030 74.60 77.64 66.57
N PHE A 1031 74.72 76.40 67.05
CA PHE A 1031 73.82 75.88 68.10
C PHE A 1031 74.21 76.27 69.54
N HIS A 1032 75.24 77.10 69.75
CA HIS A 1032 75.79 77.35 71.10
C HIS A 1032 76.08 78.81 71.49
N PHE A 1033 75.53 79.82 70.82
CA PHE A 1033 75.77 81.23 71.21
C PHE A 1033 74.48 81.93 71.67
N CYS A 1034 74.23 81.90 72.98
CA CYS A 1034 73.41 82.89 73.69
C CYS A 1034 73.92 83.01 75.14
N GLU A 1035 75.06 83.68 75.32
CA GLU A 1035 75.41 84.33 76.59
C GLU A 1035 75.98 85.74 76.29
N TRP A 1036 75.34 86.73 76.90
CA TRP A 1036 75.70 88.15 77.08
C TRP A 1036 75.15 89.22 76.09
N LYS A 1037 74.12 89.92 76.63
CA LYS A 1037 73.48 91.22 76.32
C LYS A 1037 72.63 91.37 75.06
#